data_AF-A0A7K4JGQ1-F1
#
_entry.id   AF-A0A7K4JGQ1-F1
#
_cell.length_a   1.000
_cell.length_b   1.000
_cell.length_c   1.000
_cell.angle_alpha   90.00
_cell.angle_beta   90.00
_cell.angle_gamma   90.00
#
_symmetry.space_group_name_H-M   'P 1'
#
loop_
_entity.id
_entity.type
_entity.pdbx_description
1 polymer ?
#
loop_
_entity_poly.entity_id
_entity_poly.type
_entity_poly.pdbx_seq_one_letter_code
_entity_poly.pdbx_strand_id
1 'polypeptide(L)'
;FFFFKGVTHIGYTDLPSRMATQASSLYSNNIIKLLKAISPDKENFYFEPKDEFDYGTLDHVIRGTVVMKDGKVIFPAPPPNNIPQGTPVKQKTVAELEAEKAATVTPFRKTMTSASVYTAGLSSMLGLGIVAPNAAFTQMVTTFGLAGIVGYHTVWGVTPALHSPLMSVTNAISGLTAVGGLVLMGGHYLPENTPQSLAVLSTFISSVNIAGGFLVTQRMLDMFKRPTDPPEYNYLYLLPGGVFVGGYAAALNGGYNIEQMMYLGSGLCCVGALAGLSTQGTARLGNALGMIGVAGGLAATLGALKPSPELLAQMSGAMALGSTIGLTIAKRIQITDLPQLVAAFHSLVGLAAVLTCVAEYMIEYPHFATDPAANLTKVVAYLGTYIGGVTFSGSLVAYGKLQGILNSAPLLLPGRHALNAGLLAASVGGMIPYMLDPSYTTGITCLGSVSALSAIMGVTLTAAIGGADMPVVITVLNSYSGWALCAEGFLLNNNLLTVVGALIGSSGAILSYIMCVAMNRSLANVILGGYGTTSTAGGKPMEITGTHTEINVDNAIEMIKEANSIIITPGYGLCAAKAQYPIADLVKMLREQGKNVRFGIHPVAGRMPGQLNVLLAEAGVPYDIVLEMDEINEDFPDTDLVLVIGANDTVNSAAQEDPNSIIAGMPVLEVWKSKQVRV
;
A
#
# COMPACT_ATOMS: atom_id res chain seq x y z
N PHE A 1 9.66 55.33 42.81
CA PHE A 1 9.73 56.04 41.51
C PHE A 1 10.34 57.40 41.73
N PHE A 2 11.16 57.90 40.80
CA PHE A 2 11.51 59.31 40.78
C PHE A 2 11.42 59.86 39.36
N PHE A 3 10.99 61.10 39.20
CA PHE A 3 10.81 61.75 37.91
C PHE A 3 11.98 62.69 37.66
N PHE A 4 12.66 62.53 36.53
CA PHE A 4 13.82 63.35 36.18
C PHE A 4 13.74 63.80 34.74
N LYS A 5 13.73 65.12 34.53
CA LYS A 5 13.73 65.76 33.21
C LYS A 5 12.70 65.17 32.22
N GLY A 6 11.48 64.91 32.68
CA GLY A 6 10.42 64.36 31.82
C GLY A 6 10.31 62.83 31.82
N VAL A 7 11.23 62.11 32.49
CA VAL A 7 11.31 60.64 32.47
C VAL A 7 11.09 60.04 33.86
N THR A 8 10.12 59.13 33.98
CA THR A 8 9.86 58.35 35.21
C THR A 8 10.82 57.18 35.32
N HIS A 9 11.58 57.12 36.42
CA HIS A 9 12.49 56.02 36.72
C HIS A 9 11.81 55.02 37.68
N ILE A 10 11.76 53.76 37.26
CA ILE A 10 11.24 52.62 38.02
C ILE A 10 12.44 51.80 38.52
N GLY A 11 12.67 51.79 39.83
CA GLY A 11 13.79 51.09 40.48
C GLY A 11 13.30 50.20 41.62
N TYR A 12 12.36 49.31 41.34
CA TYR A 12 11.89 48.37 42.35
C TYR A 12 12.95 47.30 42.61
N THR A 13 13.28 47.09 43.88
CA THR A 13 14.26 46.10 44.34
C THR A 13 13.62 44.74 44.63
N ASP A 14 12.29 44.68 44.65
CA ASP A 14 11.48 43.54 45.04
C ASP A 14 10.35 43.25 44.03
N LEU A 15 10.60 43.42 42.74
CA LEU A 15 9.59 43.31 41.68
C LEU A 15 8.65 42.08 41.78
N PRO A 16 9.12 40.86 42.14
CA PRO A 16 8.24 39.71 42.34
C PRO A 16 7.20 39.88 43.45
N SER A 17 7.46 40.70 44.49
CA SER A 17 6.52 40.95 45.60
C SER A 17 5.21 41.60 45.13
N ARG A 18 5.27 42.33 44.01
CA ARG A 18 4.12 43.00 43.38
C ARG A 18 3.19 42.03 42.67
N MET A 19 3.65 40.80 42.41
CA MET A 19 2.86 39.68 41.92
C MET A 19 2.90 38.53 42.94
N ALA A 20 2.68 38.83 44.22
CA ALA A 20 2.83 37.90 45.34
C ALA A 20 2.12 36.55 45.14
N THR A 21 0.95 36.52 44.49
CA THR A 21 0.23 35.27 44.19
C THR A 21 0.99 34.38 43.21
N GLN A 22 1.53 34.95 42.11
CA GLN A 22 2.30 34.19 41.13
C GLN A 22 3.65 33.78 41.70
N ALA A 23 4.32 34.70 42.41
CA ALA A 23 5.60 34.44 43.05
C ALA A 23 5.50 33.32 44.10
N SER A 24 4.47 33.35 44.95
CA SER A 24 4.27 32.32 45.97
C SER A 24 3.89 30.96 45.37
N SER A 25 3.05 30.92 44.32
CA SER A 25 2.71 29.68 43.60
C SER A 25 3.93 29.03 42.95
N LEU A 26 4.70 29.78 42.15
CA LEU A 26 5.89 29.26 41.47
C LEU A 26 6.98 28.85 42.46
N TYR A 27 7.20 29.64 43.51
CA TYR A 27 8.17 29.29 44.55
C TYR A 27 7.76 28.01 45.30
N SER A 28 6.48 27.87 45.67
CA SER A 28 5.94 26.65 46.27
C SER A 28 6.16 25.42 45.37
N ASN A 29 5.86 25.56 44.07
CA ASN A 29 6.10 24.50 43.09
C ASN A 29 7.57 24.08 43.00
N ASN A 30 8.50 25.04 43.04
CA ASN A 30 9.93 24.76 43.03
C ASN A 30 10.37 24.01 44.30
N ILE A 31 9.91 24.43 45.47
CA ILE A 31 10.22 23.76 46.74
C ILE A 31 9.66 22.34 46.76
N ILE A 32 8.41 22.14 46.36
CA ILE A 32 7.79 20.80 46.32
C ILE A 32 8.54 19.88 45.35
N LYS A 33 8.90 20.36 44.16
CA LYS A 33 9.67 19.57 43.19
C LYS A 33 11.07 19.26 43.69
N LEU A 34 11.74 20.21 44.36
CA LEU A 34 13.04 19.98 44.98
C LEU A 34 12.96 18.88 46.04
N LEU A 35 12.01 18.96 46.97
CA LEU A 35 11.84 17.97 48.03
C LEU A 35 11.54 16.57 47.47
N LYS A 36 10.68 16.48 46.44
CA LYS A 36 10.40 15.22 45.74
C LYS A 36 11.61 14.67 45.00
N ALA A 37 12.47 15.54 44.46
CA ALA A 37 13.64 15.13 43.69
C ALA A 37 14.77 14.62 44.60
N ILE A 38 15.09 15.34 45.68
CA ILE A 38 16.23 14.99 46.57
C ILE A 38 15.99 13.73 47.40
N SER A 39 14.73 13.36 47.64
CA SER A 39 14.35 12.15 48.37
C SER A 39 13.14 11.50 47.69
N PRO A 40 13.36 10.68 46.64
CA PRO A 40 12.29 10.05 45.88
C PRO A 40 11.62 8.88 46.61
N ASP A 41 12.17 8.43 47.74
CA ASP A 41 11.60 7.36 48.56
C ASP A 41 10.25 7.77 49.16
N LYS A 42 9.31 6.82 49.21
CA LYS A 42 7.91 7.08 49.61
C LYS A 42 7.72 7.12 51.13
N GLU A 43 8.58 6.45 51.88
CA GLU A 43 8.40 6.24 53.33
C GLU A 43 9.44 6.99 54.15
N ASN A 44 10.63 7.19 53.61
CA ASN A 44 11.76 7.80 54.29
C ASN A 44 12.19 9.08 53.58
N PHE A 45 12.35 10.15 54.35
CA PHE A 45 12.99 11.36 53.85
C PHE A 45 14.50 11.27 54.10
N TYR A 46 15.25 10.97 53.05
CA TYR A 46 16.70 10.81 53.12
C TYR A 46 17.36 11.41 51.89
N PHE A 47 18.40 12.21 52.13
CA PHE A 47 19.33 12.70 51.12
C PHE A 47 20.72 12.75 51.72
N GLU A 48 21.73 12.42 50.92
CA GLU A 48 23.12 12.39 51.38
C GLU A 48 23.98 13.30 50.50
N PRO A 49 24.49 14.42 51.05
CA PRO A 49 25.47 15.22 50.34
C PRO A 49 26.81 14.48 50.32
N LYS A 50 27.22 14.04 49.13
CA LYS A 50 28.53 13.45 48.88
C LYS A 50 29.48 14.53 48.35
N ASP A 51 30.77 14.43 48.68
CA ASP A 51 31.79 15.33 48.14
C ASP A 51 32.38 14.85 46.81
N GLU A 52 32.13 13.58 46.44
CA GLU A 52 32.42 13.02 45.13
C GLU A 52 31.12 12.83 44.36
N PHE A 53 30.98 13.50 43.21
CA PHE A 53 29.79 13.46 42.39
C PHE A 53 30.11 13.81 40.93
N ASP A 54 29.26 13.30 40.05
CA ASP A 54 29.36 13.54 38.62
C ASP A 54 28.46 14.70 38.20
N TYR A 55 28.92 15.50 37.24
CA TYR A 55 28.17 16.61 36.67
C TYR A 55 26.86 16.10 36.04
N GLY A 56 25.77 16.85 36.24
CA GLY A 56 24.45 16.52 35.70
C GLY A 56 23.68 15.44 36.48
N THR A 57 24.28 14.82 37.50
CA THR A 57 23.59 13.87 38.39
C THR A 57 22.85 14.60 39.52
N LEU A 58 21.94 13.89 40.20
CA LEU A 58 21.22 14.45 41.35
C LEU A 58 22.15 14.75 42.53
N ASP A 59 23.22 13.96 42.72
CA ASP A 59 24.21 14.17 43.79
C ASP A 59 24.91 15.55 43.64
N HIS A 60 25.16 15.99 42.41
CA HIS A 60 25.66 17.34 42.11
C HIS A 60 24.68 18.43 42.58
N VAL A 61 23.37 18.22 42.34
CA VAL A 61 22.32 19.14 42.79
C VAL A 61 22.23 19.17 44.32
N ILE A 62 22.22 18.00 44.97
CA ILE A 62 22.14 17.89 46.44
C ILE A 62 23.33 18.61 47.08
N ARG A 63 24.56 18.30 46.65
CA ARG A 63 25.77 18.88 47.24
C ARG A 63 25.91 20.38 46.98
N GLY A 64 25.46 20.86 45.82
CA GLY A 64 25.42 22.29 45.49
C GLY A 64 24.35 23.06 46.27
N THR A 65 23.24 22.40 46.64
CA THR A 65 22.13 23.02 47.37
C THR A 65 22.38 23.09 48.89
N VAL A 66 23.01 22.06 49.47
CA VAL A 66 23.28 22.01 50.92
C VAL A 66 24.53 22.81 51.26
N VAL A 67 24.35 23.94 51.95
CA VAL A 67 25.46 24.81 52.39
C VAL A 67 25.94 24.50 53.82
N MET A 68 25.11 23.82 54.62
CA MET A 68 25.40 23.46 56.01
C MET A 68 24.73 22.12 56.33
N LYS A 69 25.46 21.22 56.99
CA LYS A 69 24.94 19.95 57.51
C LYS A 69 25.42 19.76 58.95
N ASP A 70 24.50 19.45 59.87
CA ASP A 70 24.78 19.23 61.30
C ASP A 70 25.60 20.36 61.96
N GLY A 71 25.32 21.62 61.58
CA GLY A 71 26.01 22.81 62.08
C GLY A 71 27.39 23.07 61.46
N LYS A 72 27.90 22.19 60.59
CA LYS A 72 29.15 22.39 59.85
C LYS A 72 28.87 23.00 58.49
N VAL A 73 29.54 24.12 58.20
CA VAL A 73 29.48 24.76 56.88
C VAL A 73 30.26 23.89 55.90
N ILE A 74 29.60 23.50 54.81
CA ILE A 74 30.18 22.73 53.71
C ILE A 74 30.24 23.54 52.40
N PHE A 75 30.01 24.85 52.49
CA PHE A 75 30.26 25.79 51.41
C PHE A 75 31.73 26.23 51.41
N PRO A 76 32.40 26.36 50.24
CA PRO A 76 31.90 26.10 48.88
C PRO A 76 31.87 24.61 48.50
N ALA A 77 31.02 24.25 47.53
CA ALA A 77 30.98 22.89 46.99
C ALA A 77 32.22 22.62 46.11
N PRO A 78 32.81 21.40 46.16
CA PRO A 78 33.92 21.02 45.29
C PRO A 78 33.46 20.92 43.82
N PRO A 79 34.39 20.95 42.84
CA PRO A 79 34.04 20.73 41.44
C PRO A 79 33.65 19.25 41.19
N PRO A 80 32.69 18.97 40.28
CA PRO A 80 32.32 17.60 39.92
C PRO A 80 33.44 16.88 39.14
N ASN A 81 33.44 15.55 39.20
CA ASN A 81 34.49 14.69 38.62
C ASN A 81 34.60 14.80 37.09
N ASN A 82 33.46 14.89 36.39
CA ASN A 82 33.36 14.84 34.93
C ASN A 82 32.64 16.08 34.38
N ILE A 83 33.24 17.26 34.52
CA ILE A 83 32.75 18.44 33.82
C ILE A 83 32.83 18.15 32.31
N PRO A 84 31.71 18.20 31.55
CA PRO A 84 31.74 17.98 30.11
C PRO A 84 32.71 18.97 29.46
N GLN A 85 33.82 18.48 28.91
CA GLN A 85 34.77 19.30 28.17
C GLN A 85 34.23 19.55 26.76
N GLY A 86 33.39 20.58 26.65
CA GLY A 86 32.80 21.03 25.39
C GLY A 86 31.36 20.58 25.18
N THR A 87 30.68 21.23 24.23
CA THR A 87 29.34 20.83 23.80
C THR A 87 29.43 19.41 23.21
N PRO A 88 28.60 18.45 23.65
CA PRO A 88 28.52 17.14 23.00
C PRO A 88 28.34 17.35 21.50
N VAL A 89 29.12 16.64 20.67
CA VAL A 89 28.93 16.68 19.22
C VAL A 89 27.53 16.15 18.94
N LYS A 90 26.59 17.05 18.66
CA LYS A 90 25.23 16.67 18.31
C LYS A 90 25.32 15.84 17.05
N GLN A 91 24.92 14.58 17.14
CA GLN A 91 24.87 13.70 15.98
C GLN A 91 23.93 14.33 14.94
N LYS A 92 24.38 14.36 13.68
CA LYS A 92 23.56 14.88 12.59
C LYS A 92 22.31 14.02 12.45
N THR A 93 21.20 14.67 12.19
CA THR A 93 19.93 14.03 11.88
C THR A 93 20.03 13.27 10.55
N VAL A 94 19.10 12.35 10.31
CA VAL A 94 19.06 11.60 9.03
C VAL A 94 18.94 12.54 7.83
N ALA A 95 18.09 13.57 7.95
CA ALA A 95 17.87 14.56 6.89
C ALA A 95 19.14 15.36 6.53
N GLU A 96 19.95 15.73 7.52
CA GLU A 96 21.24 16.42 7.27
C GLU A 96 22.23 15.54 6.51
N LEU A 97 22.31 14.25 6.84
CA LEU A 97 23.16 13.28 6.13
C LEU A 97 22.68 13.04 4.70
N GLU A 98 21.37 12.98 4.48
CA GLU A 98 20.79 12.87 3.14
C GLU A 98 21.04 14.13 2.30
N ALA A 99 20.96 15.32 2.90
CA ALA A 99 21.28 16.57 2.23
C ALA A 99 22.75 16.61 1.76
N GLU A 100 23.68 16.13 2.58
CA GLU A 100 25.10 15.99 2.19
C GLU A 100 25.27 15.02 1.02
N LYS A 101 24.62 13.86 1.08
CA LYS A 101 24.63 12.87 -0.02
C LYS A 101 24.06 13.46 -1.31
N ALA A 102 22.95 14.20 -1.23
CA ALA A 102 22.33 14.86 -2.38
C ALA A 102 23.22 15.96 -2.97
N ALA A 103 23.97 16.68 -2.13
CA ALA A 103 24.90 17.73 -2.55
C ALA A 103 26.14 17.18 -3.29
N THR A 104 26.54 15.92 -3.04
CA THR A 104 27.65 15.29 -3.79
C THR A 104 27.35 15.04 -5.26
N VAL A 105 26.07 15.01 -5.66
CA VAL A 105 25.67 14.73 -7.04
C VAL A 105 25.77 16.00 -7.89
N THR A 106 26.83 16.08 -8.69
CA THR A 106 27.08 17.23 -9.57
C THR A 106 25.96 17.43 -10.60
N PRO A 107 25.67 18.68 -11.03
CA PRO A 107 24.69 18.96 -12.08
C PRO A 107 24.95 18.17 -13.37
N PHE A 108 26.22 18.00 -13.75
CA PHE A 108 26.62 17.19 -14.90
C PHE A 108 26.12 15.74 -14.79
N ARG A 109 26.32 15.08 -13.64
CA ARG A 109 25.84 13.71 -13.43
C ARG A 109 24.31 13.63 -13.49
N LYS A 110 23.59 14.61 -12.93
CA LYS A 110 22.12 14.67 -13.02
C LYS A 110 21.66 14.75 -14.47
N THR A 111 22.23 15.66 -15.26
CA THR A 111 21.91 15.81 -16.69
C THR A 111 22.29 14.57 -17.49
N MET A 112 23.47 13.98 -17.24
CA MET A 112 23.94 12.78 -17.94
C MET A 112 23.02 11.58 -17.68
N THR A 113 22.61 11.36 -16.43
CA THR A 113 21.66 10.29 -16.07
C THR A 113 20.31 10.51 -16.75
N SER A 114 19.78 11.74 -16.71
CA SER A 114 18.51 12.07 -17.37
C SER A 114 18.57 11.82 -18.88
N ALA A 115 19.60 12.35 -19.57
CA ALA A 115 19.80 12.15 -21.00
C ALA A 115 19.95 10.66 -21.36
N SER A 116 20.64 9.88 -20.53
CA SER A 116 20.81 8.44 -20.72
C SER A 116 19.48 7.68 -20.61
N VAL A 117 18.62 8.03 -19.64
CA VAL A 117 17.29 7.42 -19.49
C VAL A 117 16.40 7.70 -20.70
N TYR A 118 16.37 8.95 -21.19
CA TYR A 118 15.61 9.29 -22.40
C TYR A 118 16.16 8.60 -23.65
N THR A 119 17.49 8.54 -23.79
CA THR A 119 18.15 7.85 -24.92
C THR A 119 17.80 6.37 -24.93
N ALA A 120 17.82 5.71 -23.76
CA ALA A 120 17.40 4.31 -23.63
C ALA A 120 15.93 4.13 -24.02
N GLY A 121 15.02 4.97 -23.52
CA GLY A 121 13.60 4.92 -23.85
C GLY A 121 13.32 5.08 -25.35
N LEU A 122 13.94 6.09 -25.99
CA LEU A 122 13.81 6.30 -27.44
C LEU A 122 14.40 5.13 -28.25
N SER A 123 15.52 4.57 -27.80
CA SER A 123 16.13 3.40 -28.45
C SER A 123 15.26 2.16 -28.33
N SER A 124 14.57 1.95 -27.20
CA SER A 124 13.59 0.88 -27.05
C SER A 124 12.41 1.03 -28.00
N MET A 125 11.92 2.26 -28.25
CA MET A 125 10.87 2.50 -29.23
C MET A 125 11.31 2.16 -30.66
N LEU A 126 12.54 2.52 -31.03
CA LEU A 126 13.12 2.11 -32.32
C LEU A 126 13.23 0.58 -32.42
N GLY A 127 13.69 -0.08 -31.36
CA GLY A 127 13.78 -1.54 -31.29
C GLY A 127 12.43 -2.23 -31.50
N LEU A 128 11.38 -1.77 -30.81
CA LEU A 128 10.02 -2.28 -30.99
C LEU A 128 9.49 -2.07 -32.41
N GLY A 129 9.84 -0.95 -33.05
CA GLY A 129 9.50 -0.68 -34.45
C GLY A 129 10.20 -1.63 -35.43
N ILE A 130 11.47 -1.97 -35.18
CA ILE A 130 12.26 -2.88 -36.03
C ILE A 130 11.73 -4.32 -35.96
N VAL A 131 11.27 -4.77 -34.78
CA VAL A 131 10.78 -6.14 -34.58
C VAL A 131 9.28 -6.30 -34.85
N ALA A 132 8.59 -5.24 -35.24
CA ALA A 132 7.15 -5.26 -35.49
C ALA A 132 6.81 -6.13 -36.71
N PRO A 133 6.02 -7.22 -36.57
CA PRO A 133 5.69 -8.08 -37.70
C PRO A 133 4.61 -7.48 -38.61
N ASN A 134 3.75 -6.60 -38.07
CA ASN A 134 2.62 -6.02 -38.78
C ASN A 134 2.15 -4.69 -38.14
N ALA A 135 1.22 -4.01 -38.80
CA ALA A 135 0.66 -2.74 -38.32
C ALA A 135 -0.17 -2.91 -37.02
N ALA A 136 -0.84 -4.05 -36.84
CA ALA A 136 -1.67 -4.30 -35.66
C ALA A 136 -0.82 -4.27 -34.37
N PHE A 137 0.39 -4.83 -34.39
CA PHE A 137 1.32 -4.72 -33.27
C PHE A 137 1.64 -3.27 -32.93
N THR A 138 1.98 -2.43 -33.92
CA THR A 138 2.30 -1.02 -33.68
C THR A 138 1.10 -0.20 -33.17
N GLN A 139 -0.11 -0.53 -33.63
CA GLN A 139 -1.35 0.06 -33.11
C GLN A 139 -1.57 -0.34 -31.65
N MET A 140 -1.37 -1.62 -31.31
CA MET A 140 -1.50 -2.12 -29.94
C MET A 140 -0.47 -1.49 -29.00
N VAL A 141 0.79 -1.36 -29.44
CA VAL A 141 1.85 -0.66 -28.67
C VAL A 141 1.49 0.81 -28.44
N THR A 142 0.87 1.47 -29.42
CA THR A 142 0.38 2.85 -29.29
C THR A 142 -0.72 2.94 -28.23
N THR A 143 -1.73 2.08 -28.32
CA THR A 143 -2.82 2.00 -27.33
C THR A 143 -2.28 1.69 -25.93
N PHE A 144 -1.35 0.73 -25.82
CA PHE A 144 -0.67 0.37 -24.57
C PHE A 144 0.04 1.57 -23.94
N GLY A 145 0.85 2.31 -24.72
CA GLY A 145 1.57 3.47 -24.23
C GLY A 145 0.65 4.58 -23.73
N LEU A 146 -0.40 4.90 -24.51
CA LEU A 146 -1.39 5.91 -24.11
C LEU A 146 -2.19 5.46 -22.86
N ALA A 147 -2.64 4.22 -22.83
CA ALA A 147 -3.37 3.66 -21.68
C ALA A 147 -2.49 3.62 -20.42
N GLY A 148 -1.19 3.32 -20.55
CA GLY A 148 -0.24 3.38 -19.44
C GLY A 148 -0.09 4.79 -18.86
N ILE A 149 -0.04 5.82 -19.71
CA ILE A 149 0.01 7.23 -19.25
C ILE A 149 -1.31 7.62 -18.57
N VAL A 150 -2.45 7.22 -19.13
CA VAL A 150 -3.78 7.44 -18.53
C VAL A 150 -3.86 6.77 -17.16
N GLY A 151 -3.44 5.51 -17.05
CA GLY A 151 -3.42 4.78 -15.79
C GLY A 151 -2.53 5.44 -14.75
N TYR A 152 -1.33 5.89 -15.15
CA TYR A 152 -0.42 6.63 -14.26
C TYR A 152 -1.09 7.85 -13.63
N HIS A 153 -1.67 8.73 -14.44
CA HIS A 153 -2.29 9.96 -13.94
C HIS A 153 -3.58 9.70 -13.16
N THR A 154 -4.35 8.69 -13.56
CA THR A 154 -5.63 8.36 -12.92
C THR A 154 -5.42 7.85 -11.49
N VAL A 155 -4.42 6.99 -11.29
CA VAL A 155 -4.15 6.37 -9.97
C VAL A 155 -3.57 7.38 -8.99
N TRP A 156 -2.67 8.27 -9.42
CA TRP A 156 -2.15 9.34 -8.55
C TRP A 156 -3.24 10.30 -8.07
N GLY A 157 -4.37 10.40 -8.79
CA GLY A 157 -5.51 11.20 -8.39
C GLY A 157 -6.45 10.53 -7.38
N VAL A 158 -6.23 9.25 -7.02
CA VAL A 158 -7.08 8.52 -6.07
C VAL A 158 -6.82 9.00 -4.64
N THR A 159 -7.86 9.21 -3.84
CA THR A 159 -7.71 9.57 -2.43
C THR A 159 -6.99 8.43 -1.67
N PRO A 160 -5.96 8.70 -0.84
CA PRO A 160 -5.24 7.65 -0.09
C PRO A 160 -6.15 6.72 0.75
N ALA A 161 -7.18 7.29 1.38
CA ALA A 161 -8.21 6.56 2.13
C ALA A 161 -8.98 5.52 1.29
N LEU A 162 -8.96 5.63 -0.05
CA LEU A 162 -9.62 4.75 -1.00
C LEU A 162 -8.66 3.76 -1.69
N HIS A 163 -7.40 3.65 -1.27
CA HIS A 163 -6.46 2.67 -1.84
C HIS A 163 -6.90 1.21 -1.69
N SER A 164 -7.58 0.87 -0.59
CA SER A 164 -8.13 -0.48 -0.41
C SER A 164 -9.28 -0.76 -1.40
N PRO A 165 -10.31 0.11 -1.53
CA PRO A 165 -11.29 0.02 -2.62
C PRO A 165 -10.67 0.01 -4.03
N LEU A 166 -9.62 0.80 -4.28
CA LEU A 166 -8.90 0.80 -5.56
C LEU A 166 -8.36 -0.60 -5.90
N MET A 167 -7.70 -1.28 -4.95
CA MET A 167 -7.23 -2.65 -5.18
C MET A 167 -8.38 -3.63 -5.42
N SER A 168 -9.52 -3.46 -4.74
CA SER A 168 -10.70 -4.28 -4.97
C SER A 168 -11.30 -4.07 -6.37
N VAL A 169 -11.36 -2.82 -6.85
CA VAL A 169 -11.82 -2.49 -8.20
C VAL A 169 -10.88 -3.05 -9.26
N THR A 170 -9.57 -2.88 -9.10
CA THR A 170 -8.60 -3.44 -10.05
C THR A 170 -8.71 -4.97 -10.14
N ASN A 171 -9.03 -5.63 -9.03
CA ASN A 171 -9.26 -7.08 -8.99
C ASN A 171 -10.58 -7.52 -9.65
N ALA A 172 -11.63 -6.70 -9.52
CA ALA A 172 -12.88 -6.94 -10.22
C ALA A 172 -12.68 -6.83 -11.74
N ILE A 173 -11.99 -5.77 -12.18
CA ILE A 173 -11.75 -5.48 -13.59
C ILE A 173 -10.73 -6.47 -14.20
N SER A 174 -9.72 -6.92 -13.45
CA SER A 174 -8.75 -7.93 -13.94
C SER A 174 -9.41 -9.27 -14.28
N GLY A 175 -10.62 -9.54 -13.76
CA GLY A 175 -11.45 -10.66 -14.19
C GLY A 175 -11.85 -10.61 -15.68
N LEU A 176 -11.51 -9.53 -16.41
CA LEU A 176 -11.62 -9.48 -17.86
C LEU A 176 -10.70 -10.46 -18.61
N THR A 177 -9.83 -11.23 -17.93
CA THR A 177 -9.27 -12.47 -18.49
C THR A 177 -10.34 -13.43 -19.01
N ALA A 178 -11.60 -13.30 -18.55
CA ALA A 178 -12.76 -13.98 -19.12
C ALA A 178 -12.95 -13.68 -20.61
N VAL A 179 -12.60 -12.48 -21.09
CA VAL A 179 -12.64 -12.13 -22.53
C VAL A 179 -11.72 -13.05 -23.32
N GLY A 180 -10.49 -13.28 -22.84
CA GLY A 180 -9.56 -14.19 -23.49
C GLY A 180 -10.00 -15.65 -23.41
N GLY A 181 -10.55 -16.08 -22.27
CA GLY A 181 -11.20 -17.39 -22.16
C GLY A 181 -12.33 -17.58 -23.16
N LEU A 182 -13.23 -16.60 -23.30
CA LEU A 182 -14.40 -16.70 -24.18
C LEU A 182 -14.04 -16.83 -25.65
N VAL A 183 -13.03 -16.11 -26.14
CA VAL A 183 -12.62 -16.21 -27.56
C VAL A 183 -12.02 -17.56 -27.92
N LEU A 184 -11.50 -18.31 -26.93
CA LEU A 184 -10.91 -19.64 -27.11
C LEU A 184 -11.85 -20.79 -26.74
N MET A 185 -13.02 -20.48 -26.19
CA MET A 185 -14.06 -21.47 -25.96
C MET A 185 -14.71 -21.88 -27.28
N GLY A 186 -14.91 -23.19 -27.46
CA GLY A 186 -15.53 -23.76 -28.65
C GLY A 186 -16.13 -25.13 -28.35
N GLY A 187 -16.67 -25.78 -29.38
CA GLY A 187 -17.43 -27.02 -29.25
C GLY A 187 -18.94 -26.74 -29.11
N HIS A 188 -19.60 -27.52 -28.26
CA HIS A 188 -21.06 -27.46 -28.03
C HIS A 188 -21.37 -27.22 -26.55
N TYR A 189 -22.19 -28.08 -25.92
CA TYR A 189 -22.45 -27.99 -24.48
C TYR A 189 -21.21 -28.31 -23.62
N LEU A 190 -20.29 -29.09 -24.17
CA LEU A 190 -19.06 -29.54 -23.53
C LEU A 190 -17.88 -29.25 -24.47
N PRO A 191 -16.68 -29.03 -23.91
CA PRO A 191 -15.48 -28.86 -24.72
C PRO A 191 -15.11 -30.18 -25.39
N GLU A 192 -14.63 -30.12 -26.63
CA GLU A 192 -14.27 -31.28 -27.45
C GLU A 192 -12.78 -31.60 -27.38
N ASN A 193 -11.97 -30.62 -27.02
CA ASN A 193 -10.52 -30.75 -26.94
C ASN A 193 -9.94 -30.04 -25.71
N THR A 194 -8.66 -30.29 -25.46
CA THR A 194 -7.94 -29.73 -24.32
C THR A 194 -7.91 -28.20 -24.29
N PRO A 195 -7.57 -27.46 -25.38
CA PRO A 195 -7.53 -26.00 -25.29
C PRO A 195 -8.90 -25.37 -24.99
N GLN A 196 -9.99 -25.92 -25.53
CA GLN A 196 -11.35 -25.50 -25.16
C GLN A 196 -11.64 -25.75 -23.67
N SER A 197 -11.13 -26.84 -23.10
CA SER A 197 -11.28 -27.13 -21.66
C SER A 197 -10.50 -26.13 -20.78
N LEU A 198 -9.28 -25.75 -21.22
CA LEU A 198 -8.49 -24.72 -20.54
C LEU A 198 -9.18 -23.35 -20.62
N ALA A 199 -9.77 -23.03 -21.76
CA ALA A 199 -10.53 -21.80 -21.99
C ALA A 199 -11.78 -21.73 -21.08
N VAL A 200 -12.54 -22.83 -20.95
CA VAL A 200 -13.66 -22.94 -19.99
C VAL A 200 -13.19 -22.67 -18.56
N LEU A 201 -12.07 -23.27 -18.15
CA LEU A 201 -11.52 -23.08 -16.81
C LEU A 201 -11.08 -21.63 -16.59
N SER A 202 -10.42 -21.01 -17.59
CA SER A 202 -10.04 -19.59 -17.57
C SER A 202 -11.28 -18.69 -17.40
N THR A 203 -12.32 -18.88 -18.20
CA THR A 203 -13.59 -18.13 -18.09
C THR A 203 -14.26 -18.31 -16.73
N PHE A 204 -14.28 -19.54 -16.21
CA PHE A 204 -14.85 -19.87 -14.90
C PHE A 204 -14.16 -19.12 -13.76
N ILE A 205 -12.83 -19.23 -13.63
CA ILE A 205 -12.09 -18.57 -12.54
C ILE A 205 -12.08 -17.04 -12.68
N SER A 206 -12.07 -16.54 -13.90
CA SER A 206 -12.17 -15.11 -14.18
C SER A 206 -13.51 -14.54 -13.71
N SER A 207 -14.60 -15.29 -13.88
CA SER A 207 -15.94 -14.90 -13.42
C SER A 207 -16.07 -14.89 -11.90
N VAL A 208 -15.30 -15.73 -11.18
CA VAL A 208 -15.17 -15.66 -9.71
C VAL A 208 -14.61 -14.30 -9.30
N ASN A 209 -13.56 -13.83 -9.98
CA ASN A 209 -12.93 -12.54 -9.70
C ASN A 209 -13.85 -11.35 -10.00
N ILE A 210 -14.55 -11.36 -11.14
CA ILE A 210 -15.50 -10.29 -11.51
C ILE A 210 -16.54 -10.10 -10.39
N ALA A 211 -17.29 -11.17 -10.08
CA ALA A 211 -18.41 -11.05 -9.17
C ALA A 211 -17.97 -10.84 -7.71
N GLY A 212 -16.88 -11.50 -7.31
CA GLY A 212 -16.29 -11.33 -5.99
C GLY A 212 -15.76 -9.91 -5.77
N GLY A 213 -14.95 -9.39 -6.70
CA GLY A 213 -14.35 -8.07 -6.63
C GLY A 213 -15.37 -6.93 -6.59
N PHE A 214 -16.39 -6.96 -7.45
CA PHE A 214 -17.42 -5.91 -7.45
C PHE A 214 -18.27 -5.91 -6.16
N LEU A 215 -18.58 -7.08 -5.60
CA LEU A 215 -19.35 -7.16 -4.35
C LEU A 215 -18.52 -6.65 -3.15
N VAL A 216 -17.25 -7.03 -3.06
CA VAL A 216 -16.35 -6.53 -2.01
C VAL A 216 -16.18 -5.02 -2.12
N THR A 217 -15.96 -4.51 -3.33
CA THR A 217 -15.86 -3.07 -3.59
C THR A 217 -17.10 -2.34 -3.09
N GLN A 218 -18.30 -2.83 -3.46
CA GLN A 218 -19.56 -2.22 -3.05
C GLN A 218 -19.68 -2.17 -1.52
N ARG A 219 -19.39 -3.30 -0.83
CA ARG A 219 -19.45 -3.38 0.63
C ARG A 219 -18.52 -2.37 1.30
N MET A 220 -17.30 -2.21 0.80
CA MET A 220 -16.32 -1.28 1.36
C MET A 220 -16.73 0.19 1.14
N LEU A 221 -17.22 0.51 -0.06
CA LEU A 221 -17.67 1.87 -0.37
C LEU A 221 -18.90 2.27 0.44
N ASP A 222 -19.81 1.33 0.71
CA ASP A 222 -21.01 1.57 1.52
C ASP A 222 -20.66 1.85 3.01
N MET A 223 -19.51 1.38 3.51
CA MET A 223 -19.05 1.68 4.87
C MET A 223 -18.62 3.13 5.06
N PHE A 224 -18.22 3.82 4.00
CA PHE A 224 -17.85 5.23 4.05
C PHE A 224 -19.06 6.18 4.01
N LYS A 225 -20.26 5.66 3.81
CA LYS A 225 -21.49 6.45 3.79
C LYS A 225 -21.84 6.93 5.19
N ARG A 226 -22.01 8.23 5.36
CA ARG A 226 -22.45 8.79 6.64
C ARG A 226 -23.97 8.67 6.79
N PRO A 227 -24.49 8.45 8.01
CA PRO A 227 -25.92 8.50 8.27
C PRO A 227 -26.57 9.85 7.93
N THR A 228 -25.77 10.91 7.90
CA THR A 228 -26.20 12.28 7.60
C THR A 228 -26.07 12.66 6.12
N ASP A 229 -25.52 11.80 5.27
CA ASP A 229 -25.41 12.07 3.83
C ASP A 229 -26.79 12.07 3.16
N PRO A 230 -27.02 12.89 2.11
CA PRO A 230 -28.25 12.86 1.34
C PRO A 230 -28.54 11.48 0.75
N PRO A 231 -29.82 11.13 0.53
CA PRO A 231 -30.17 9.91 -0.20
C PRO A 231 -29.55 9.90 -1.60
N GLU A 232 -28.93 8.77 -1.96
CA GLU A 232 -28.30 8.55 -3.26
C GLU A 232 -29.13 7.54 -4.08
N TYR A 233 -29.20 7.75 -5.39
CA TYR A 233 -30.07 7.01 -6.30
C TYR A 233 -29.25 6.18 -7.30
N ASN A 234 -28.38 5.31 -6.79
CA ASN A 234 -27.41 4.55 -7.60
C ASN A 234 -28.04 3.66 -8.68
N TYR A 235 -29.32 3.25 -8.52
CA TYR A 235 -30.05 2.52 -9.55
C TYR A 235 -30.22 3.30 -10.86
N LEU A 236 -30.10 4.63 -10.85
CA LEU A 236 -30.16 5.45 -12.06
C LEU A 236 -28.98 5.17 -13.00
N TYR A 237 -27.85 4.65 -12.50
CA TYR A 237 -26.73 4.21 -13.34
C TYR A 237 -27.04 2.96 -14.17
N LEU A 238 -28.19 2.30 -13.94
CA LEU A 238 -28.70 1.28 -14.86
C LEU A 238 -29.13 1.89 -16.21
N LEU A 239 -29.45 3.19 -16.27
CA LEU A 239 -29.81 3.86 -17.52
C LEU A 239 -28.66 3.82 -18.54
N PRO A 240 -27.44 4.36 -18.25
CA PRO A 240 -26.34 4.27 -19.19
C PRO A 240 -25.90 2.82 -19.45
N GLY A 241 -25.89 1.94 -18.43
CA GLY A 241 -25.55 0.53 -18.62
C GLY A 241 -26.51 -0.20 -19.57
N GLY A 242 -27.82 0.01 -19.39
CA GLY A 242 -28.87 -0.57 -20.23
C GLY A 242 -28.83 -0.02 -21.65
N VAL A 243 -28.59 1.28 -21.83
CA VAL A 243 -28.43 1.88 -23.17
C VAL A 243 -27.16 1.37 -23.85
N PHE A 244 -26.06 1.23 -23.13
CA PHE A 244 -24.78 0.80 -23.72
C PHE A 244 -24.84 -0.65 -24.21
N VAL A 245 -25.23 -1.59 -23.34
CA VAL A 245 -25.31 -3.01 -23.70
C VAL A 245 -26.55 -3.32 -24.56
N GLY A 246 -27.70 -2.71 -24.26
CA GLY A 246 -28.92 -2.90 -25.04
C GLY A 246 -28.84 -2.26 -26.42
N GLY A 247 -28.19 -1.10 -26.53
CA GLY A 247 -27.89 -0.44 -27.80
C GLY A 247 -26.95 -1.28 -28.66
N TYR A 248 -25.95 -1.92 -28.06
CA TYR A 248 -25.10 -2.90 -28.75
C TYR A 248 -25.91 -4.08 -29.29
N ALA A 249 -26.77 -4.68 -28.46
CA ALA A 249 -27.62 -5.80 -28.90
C ALA A 249 -28.55 -5.40 -30.06
N ALA A 250 -29.13 -4.19 -30.03
CA ALA A 250 -29.94 -3.65 -31.12
C ALA A 250 -29.12 -3.43 -32.41
N ALA A 251 -27.90 -2.88 -32.29
CA ALA A 251 -27.00 -2.70 -33.42
C ALA A 251 -26.56 -4.03 -34.04
N LEU A 252 -26.24 -5.02 -33.21
CA LEU A 252 -25.88 -6.37 -33.63
C LEU A 252 -27.03 -7.04 -34.40
N ASN A 253 -28.27 -6.91 -33.91
CA ASN A 253 -29.47 -7.38 -34.61
C ASN A 253 -29.73 -6.60 -35.91
N GLY A 254 -29.34 -5.32 -35.94
CA GLY A 254 -29.35 -4.49 -37.15
C GLY A 254 -28.24 -4.81 -38.16
N GLY A 255 -27.37 -5.78 -37.89
CA GLY A 255 -26.29 -6.20 -38.77
C GLY A 255 -25.02 -5.32 -38.71
N TYR A 256 -24.90 -4.45 -37.72
CA TYR A 256 -23.70 -3.63 -37.51
C TYR A 256 -22.66 -4.37 -36.65
N ASN A 257 -21.38 -4.21 -36.99
CA ASN A 257 -20.25 -4.70 -36.19
C ASN A 257 -19.58 -3.48 -35.55
N ILE A 258 -19.75 -3.31 -34.24
CA ILE A 258 -19.27 -2.14 -33.47
C ILE A 258 -18.40 -2.53 -32.27
N GLU A 259 -17.84 -3.75 -32.28
CA GLU A 259 -17.08 -4.36 -31.18
C GLU A 259 -15.88 -3.51 -30.78
N GLN A 260 -15.15 -2.95 -31.76
CA GLN A 260 -14.00 -2.08 -31.48
C GLN A 260 -14.40 -0.80 -30.75
N MET A 261 -15.58 -0.23 -31.06
CA MET A 261 -16.11 0.93 -30.35
C MET A 261 -16.63 0.55 -28.97
N MET A 262 -17.21 -0.65 -28.81
CA MET A 262 -17.57 -1.19 -27.51
C MET A 262 -16.34 -1.40 -26.62
N TYR A 263 -15.23 -1.92 -27.15
CA TYR A 263 -13.98 -2.06 -26.42
C TYR A 263 -13.41 -0.72 -25.97
N LEU A 264 -13.46 0.31 -26.82
CA LEU A 264 -13.10 1.67 -26.42
C LEU A 264 -14.01 2.19 -25.30
N GLY A 265 -15.34 2.07 -25.46
CA GLY A 265 -16.31 2.50 -24.45
C GLY A 265 -16.13 1.79 -23.11
N SER A 266 -15.93 0.46 -23.15
CA SER A 266 -15.62 -0.34 -21.97
C SER A 266 -14.31 0.07 -21.29
N GLY A 267 -13.25 0.32 -22.07
CA GLY A 267 -11.98 0.82 -21.56
C GLY A 267 -12.14 2.19 -20.87
N LEU A 268 -12.89 3.11 -21.47
CA LEU A 268 -13.20 4.41 -20.88
C LEU A 268 -14.02 4.29 -19.58
N CYS A 269 -14.99 3.38 -19.54
CA CYS A 269 -15.74 3.08 -18.32
C CYS A 269 -14.82 2.50 -17.22
N CYS A 270 -13.88 1.62 -17.56
CA CYS A 270 -12.89 1.09 -16.61
C CYS A 270 -11.92 2.18 -16.12
N VAL A 271 -11.48 3.10 -16.98
CA VAL A 271 -10.71 4.29 -16.56
C VAL A 271 -11.54 5.15 -15.61
N GLY A 272 -12.80 5.42 -15.96
CA GLY A 272 -13.76 6.13 -15.13
C GLY A 272 -14.02 5.45 -13.78
N ALA A 273 -13.87 4.13 -13.71
CA ALA A 273 -14.01 3.37 -12.48
C ALA A 273 -12.95 3.75 -11.44
N LEU A 274 -11.70 3.90 -11.88
CA LEU A 274 -10.59 4.33 -11.02
C LEU A 274 -10.62 5.84 -10.80
N ALA A 275 -10.90 6.63 -11.84
CA ALA A 275 -11.01 8.08 -11.72
C ALA A 275 -12.12 8.49 -10.74
N GLY A 276 -13.23 7.74 -10.69
CA GLY A 276 -14.32 7.96 -9.74
C GLY A 276 -13.91 7.80 -8.28
N LEU A 277 -12.81 7.09 -7.99
CA LEU A 277 -12.25 6.95 -6.63
C LEU A 277 -11.35 8.13 -6.23
N SER A 278 -11.27 9.19 -7.03
CA SER A 278 -10.52 10.41 -6.66
C SER A 278 -11.15 11.20 -5.52
N THR A 279 -12.44 10.99 -5.25
CA THR A 279 -13.15 11.60 -4.13
C THR A 279 -14.17 10.64 -3.52
N GLN A 280 -14.43 10.79 -2.22
CA GLN A 280 -15.44 9.98 -1.52
C GLN A 280 -16.85 10.13 -2.09
N GLY A 281 -17.18 11.32 -2.59
CA GLY A 281 -18.49 11.63 -3.19
C GLY A 281 -18.74 10.91 -4.51
N THR A 282 -17.70 10.68 -5.31
CA THR A 282 -17.80 10.00 -6.61
C THR A 282 -17.48 8.51 -6.57
N ALA A 283 -17.01 7.98 -5.43
CA ALA A 283 -16.50 6.61 -5.34
C ALA A 283 -17.50 5.54 -5.82
N ARG A 284 -18.80 5.72 -5.54
CA ARG A 284 -19.86 4.78 -5.95
C ARG A 284 -20.14 4.83 -7.46
N LEU A 285 -20.00 6.00 -8.08
CA LEU A 285 -20.00 6.12 -9.54
C LEU A 285 -18.84 5.32 -10.15
N GLY A 286 -17.66 5.35 -9.51
CA GLY A 286 -16.52 4.55 -9.93
C GLY A 286 -16.86 3.05 -10.02
N ASN A 287 -17.47 2.49 -8.97
CA ASN A 287 -17.90 1.08 -8.97
C ASN A 287 -18.93 0.78 -10.09
N ALA A 288 -19.90 1.67 -10.29
CA ALA A 288 -20.92 1.52 -11.34
C ALA A 288 -20.33 1.55 -12.75
N LEU A 289 -19.41 2.48 -13.05
CA LEU A 289 -18.72 2.54 -14.33
C LEU A 289 -17.86 1.31 -14.57
N GLY A 290 -17.19 0.78 -13.54
CA GLY A 290 -16.46 -0.49 -13.63
C GLY A 290 -17.36 -1.65 -14.05
N MET A 291 -18.55 -1.78 -13.43
CA MET A 291 -19.53 -2.81 -13.80
C MET A 291 -20.03 -2.65 -15.24
N ILE A 292 -20.32 -1.42 -15.68
CA ILE A 292 -20.75 -1.13 -17.06
C ILE A 292 -19.63 -1.49 -18.06
N GLY A 293 -18.38 -1.13 -17.75
CA GLY A 293 -17.23 -1.42 -18.59
C GLY A 293 -17.01 -2.92 -18.79
N VAL A 294 -17.01 -3.68 -17.69
CA VAL A 294 -16.86 -5.14 -17.74
C VAL A 294 -18.03 -5.80 -18.48
N ALA A 295 -19.27 -5.42 -18.19
CA ALA A 295 -20.45 -5.94 -18.87
C ALA A 295 -20.42 -5.66 -20.39
N GLY A 296 -20.05 -4.44 -20.78
CA GLY A 296 -19.89 -4.07 -22.19
C GLY A 296 -18.80 -4.86 -22.90
N GLY A 297 -17.68 -5.13 -22.23
CA GLY A 297 -16.54 -5.87 -22.81
C GLY A 297 -16.87 -7.33 -23.04
N LEU A 298 -17.57 -7.95 -22.08
CA LEU A 298 -18.09 -9.31 -22.22
C LEU A 298 -19.17 -9.40 -23.30
N ALA A 299 -20.11 -8.45 -23.34
CA ALA A 299 -21.17 -8.41 -24.34
C ALA A 299 -20.60 -8.25 -25.77
N ALA A 300 -19.64 -7.35 -25.96
CA ALA A 300 -18.96 -7.15 -27.23
C ALA A 300 -18.29 -8.44 -27.71
N THR A 301 -17.53 -9.10 -26.83
CA THR A 301 -16.83 -10.35 -27.14
C THR A 301 -17.80 -11.48 -27.48
N LEU A 302 -18.86 -11.67 -26.70
CA LEU A 302 -19.90 -12.67 -27.00
C LEU A 302 -20.62 -12.40 -28.32
N GLY A 303 -20.95 -11.13 -28.60
CA GLY A 303 -21.62 -10.74 -29.85
C GLY A 303 -20.73 -10.90 -31.09
N ALA A 304 -19.42 -10.66 -30.95
CA ALA A 304 -18.44 -10.84 -32.02
C ALA A 304 -18.35 -12.30 -32.47
N LEU A 305 -18.38 -13.24 -31.51
CA LEU A 305 -18.19 -14.67 -31.74
C LEU A 305 -19.41 -15.35 -32.39
N LYS A 306 -20.62 -14.78 -32.22
CA LYS A 306 -21.89 -15.36 -32.69
C LYS A 306 -22.01 -16.86 -32.39
N PRO A 307 -21.83 -17.28 -31.12
CA PRO A 307 -21.80 -18.70 -30.75
C PRO A 307 -23.13 -19.40 -31.05
N SER A 308 -23.07 -20.73 -31.27
CA SER A 308 -24.28 -21.55 -31.34
C SER A 308 -25.01 -21.53 -29.99
N PRO A 309 -26.33 -21.82 -29.94
CA PRO A 309 -27.07 -21.87 -28.68
C PRO A 309 -26.45 -22.78 -27.63
N GLU A 310 -25.87 -23.91 -28.04
CA GLU A 310 -25.20 -24.88 -27.17
C GLU A 310 -23.91 -24.31 -26.57
N LEU A 311 -23.05 -23.71 -27.40
CA LEU A 311 -21.81 -23.08 -26.94
C LEU A 311 -22.10 -21.86 -26.06
N LEU A 312 -23.12 -21.06 -26.40
CA LEU A 312 -23.56 -19.94 -25.57
C LEU A 312 -24.06 -20.42 -24.20
N ALA A 313 -24.75 -21.56 -24.15
CA ALA A 313 -25.17 -22.18 -22.89
C ALA A 313 -23.97 -22.62 -22.04
N GLN A 314 -22.92 -23.19 -22.67
CA GLN A 314 -21.66 -23.53 -22.00
C GLN A 314 -20.95 -22.28 -21.43
N MET A 315 -20.77 -21.24 -22.25
CA MET A 315 -20.18 -19.96 -21.84
C MET A 315 -20.94 -19.34 -20.66
N SER A 316 -22.27 -19.26 -20.79
CA SER A 316 -23.14 -18.71 -19.74
C SER A 316 -23.10 -19.54 -18.47
N GLY A 317 -23.09 -20.87 -18.58
CA GLY A 317 -22.99 -21.78 -17.44
C GLY A 317 -21.68 -21.64 -16.67
N ALA A 318 -20.56 -21.56 -17.37
CA ALA A 318 -19.24 -21.33 -16.75
C ALA A 318 -19.19 -19.98 -16.01
N MET A 319 -19.66 -18.91 -16.65
CA MET A 319 -19.69 -17.59 -16.03
C MET A 319 -20.65 -17.52 -14.84
N ALA A 320 -21.83 -18.12 -14.95
CA ALA A 320 -22.83 -18.13 -13.88
C ALA A 320 -22.34 -18.91 -12.65
N LEU A 321 -21.71 -20.07 -12.85
CA LEU A 321 -21.14 -20.86 -11.76
C LEU A 321 -19.99 -20.11 -11.06
N GLY A 322 -19.05 -19.56 -11.84
CA GLY A 322 -17.94 -18.77 -11.31
C GLY A 322 -18.44 -17.55 -10.53
N SER A 323 -19.37 -16.80 -11.10
CA SER A 323 -19.97 -15.63 -10.45
C SER A 323 -20.69 -15.99 -9.16
N THR A 324 -21.42 -17.10 -9.13
CA THR A 324 -22.13 -17.57 -7.93
C THR A 324 -21.16 -17.88 -6.79
N ILE A 325 -20.02 -18.53 -7.10
CA ILE A 325 -18.96 -18.81 -6.14
C ILE A 325 -18.33 -17.49 -5.65
N GLY A 326 -17.98 -16.59 -6.57
CA GLY A 326 -17.42 -15.28 -6.26
C GLY A 326 -18.30 -14.46 -5.32
N LEU A 327 -19.60 -14.35 -5.62
CA LEU A 327 -20.58 -13.66 -4.77
C LEU A 327 -20.70 -14.32 -3.39
N THR A 328 -20.70 -15.65 -3.33
CA THR A 328 -20.82 -16.38 -2.06
C THR A 328 -19.62 -16.15 -1.16
N ILE A 329 -18.40 -16.18 -1.72
CA ILE A 329 -17.15 -15.91 -0.99
C ILE A 329 -17.13 -14.45 -0.52
N ALA A 330 -17.35 -13.50 -1.43
CA ALA A 330 -17.29 -12.08 -1.15
C ALA A 330 -18.35 -11.61 -0.15
N LYS A 331 -19.51 -12.27 -0.06
CA LYS A 331 -20.55 -11.97 0.93
C LYS A 331 -20.20 -12.46 2.34
N ARG A 332 -19.43 -13.56 2.46
CA ARG A 332 -19.13 -14.20 3.75
C ARG A 332 -17.87 -13.66 4.42
N ILE A 333 -16.95 -13.07 3.67
CA ILE A 333 -15.68 -12.57 4.20
C ILE A 333 -15.87 -11.38 5.15
N GLN A 334 -15.04 -11.30 6.19
CA GLN A 334 -14.91 -10.11 7.04
C GLN A 334 -13.92 -9.12 6.41
N ILE A 335 -14.05 -7.83 6.72
CA ILE A 335 -13.17 -6.79 6.15
C ILE A 335 -11.74 -6.88 6.69
N THR A 336 -11.57 -7.40 7.91
CA THR A 336 -10.25 -7.74 8.46
C THR A 336 -9.51 -8.79 7.62
N ASP A 337 -10.25 -9.65 6.93
CA ASP A 337 -9.75 -10.75 6.09
C ASP A 337 -9.59 -10.35 4.61
N LEU A 338 -9.76 -9.08 4.29
CA LEU A 338 -9.65 -8.57 2.92
C LEU A 338 -8.26 -8.80 2.29
N PRO A 339 -7.12 -8.60 2.98
CA PRO A 339 -5.81 -8.75 2.37
C PRO A 339 -5.56 -10.15 1.78
N GLN A 340 -5.97 -11.21 2.49
CA GLN A 340 -5.82 -12.57 1.98
C GLN A 340 -6.79 -12.88 0.83
N LEU A 341 -8.01 -12.31 0.82
CA LEU A 341 -8.94 -12.49 -0.29
C LEU A 341 -8.39 -11.83 -1.57
N VAL A 342 -7.82 -10.63 -1.44
CA VAL A 342 -7.15 -9.91 -2.55
C VAL A 342 -6.00 -10.76 -3.11
N ALA A 343 -5.16 -11.32 -2.24
CA ALA A 343 -4.10 -12.24 -2.67
C ALA A 343 -4.67 -13.48 -3.39
N ALA A 344 -5.73 -14.09 -2.88
CA ALA A 344 -6.37 -15.24 -3.53
C ALA A 344 -6.89 -14.87 -4.95
N PHE A 345 -7.53 -13.72 -5.12
CA PHE A 345 -8.03 -13.28 -6.43
C PHE A 345 -6.91 -13.03 -7.46
N HIS A 346 -5.78 -12.43 -7.07
CA HIS A 346 -4.63 -12.30 -7.97
C HIS A 346 -4.14 -13.67 -8.47
N SER A 347 -4.18 -14.69 -7.62
CA SER A 347 -3.77 -16.04 -8.04
C SER A 347 -4.66 -16.58 -9.16
N LEU A 348 -5.98 -16.31 -9.10
CA LEU A 348 -6.93 -16.73 -10.14
C LEU A 348 -6.67 -16.00 -11.47
N VAL A 349 -6.29 -14.72 -11.45
CA VAL A 349 -5.89 -13.98 -12.67
C VAL A 349 -4.61 -14.59 -13.27
N GLY A 350 -3.60 -14.85 -12.44
CA GLY A 350 -2.35 -15.45 -12.90
C GLY A 350 -2.56 -16.83 -13.52
N LEU A 351 -3.41 -17.66 -12.92
CA LEU A 351 -3.78 -18.95 -13.47
C LEU A 351 -4.57 -18.81 -14.78
N ALA A 352 -5.54 -17.90 -14.86
CA ALA A 352 -6.30 -17.64 -16.09
C ALA A 352 -5.37 -17.26 -17.25
N ALA A 353 -4.41 -16.37 -17.00
CA ALA A 353 -3.43 -15.96 -18.01
C ALA A 353 -2.56 -17.13 -18.51
N VAL A 354 -2.09 -18.01 -17.61
CA VAL A 354 -1.36 -19.23 -18.00
C VAL A 354 -2.23 -20.14 -18.87
N LEU A 355 -3.49 -20.36 -18.45
CA LEU A 355 -4.43 -21.20 -19.18
C LEU A 355 -4.72 -20.64 -20.58
N THR A 356 -4.96 -19.33 -20.70
CA THR A 356 -5.19 -18.68 -22.00
C THR A 356 -3.95 -18.78 -22.90
N CYS A 357 -2.75 -18.44 -22.40
CA CYS A 357 -1.54 -18.47 -23.22
C CYS A 357 -1.20 -19.88 -23.74
N VAL A 358 -1.40 -20.90 -22.90
CA VAL A 358 -1.19 -22.30 -23.31
C VAL A 358 -2.27 -22.75 -24.28
N ALA A 359 -3.54 -22.39 -24.05
CA ALA A 359 -4.64 -22.73 -24.95
C ALA A 359 -4.45 -22.12 -26.34
N GLU A 360 -4.09 -20.84 -26.42
CA GLU A 360 -3.82 -20.14 -27.68
C GLU A 360 -2.71 -20.81 -28.47
N TYR A 361 -1.59 -21.14 -27.79
CA TYR A 361 -0.49 -21.85 -28.42
C TYR A 361 -0.94 -23.18 -29.05
N MET A 362 -1.81 -23.93 -28.35
CA MET A 362 -2.32 -25.20 -28.85
C MET A 362 -3.27 -25.03 -30.05
N ILE A 363 -4.09 -23.97 -30.06
CA ILE A 363 -5.05 -23.66 -31.13
C ILE A 363 -4.32 -23.18 -32.38
N GLU A 364 -3.38 -22.25 -32.23
CA GLU A 364 -2.71 -21.57 -33.36
C GLU A 364 -1.45 -22.29 -33.86
N TYR A 365 -0.99 -23.34 -33.17
CA TYR A 365 0.19 -24.10 -33.59
C TYR A 365 0.20 -24.53 -35.07
N PRO A 366 -0.90 -25.07 -35.64
CA PRO A 366 -0.93 -25.45 -37.05
C PRO A 366 -0.74 -24.27 -38.02
N HIS A 367 -1.03 -23.04 -37.60
CA HIS A 367 -0.98 -21.83 -38.44
C HIS A 367 0.39 -21.15 -38.41
N PHE A 368 1.26 -21.46 -37.45
CA PHE A 368 2.58 -20.81 -37.30
C PHE A 368 3.50 -20.97 -38.51
N ALA A 369 3.31 -22.02 -39.32
CA ALA A 369 4.11 -22.23 -40.52
C ALA A 369 3.86 -21.16 -41.60
N THR A 370 2.67 -20.56 -41.61
CA THR A 370 2.22 -19.63 -42.65
C THR A 370 2.00 -18.21 -42.15
N ASP A 371 1.96 -17.99 -40.84
CA ASP A 371 1.71 -16.68 -40.24
C ASP A 371 3.03 -15.86 -40.09
N PRO A 372 3.18 -14.71 -40.76
CA PRO A 372 4.33 -13.82 -40.57
C PRO A 372 4.45 -13.26 -39.14
N ALA A 373 3.36 -13.27 -38.35
CA ALA A 373 3.34 -12.83 -36.96
C ALA A 373 3.58 -13.97 -35.94
N ALA A 374 3.79 -15.22 -36.38
CA ALA A 374 3.90 -16.39 -35.51
C ALA A 374 4.92 -16.22 -34.37
N ASN A 375 6.05 -15.58 -34.63
CA ASN A 375 7.07 -15.36 -33.61
C ASN A 375 6.60 -14.39 -32.52
N LEU A 376 5.83 -13.36 -32.87
CA LEU A 376 5.25 -12.44 -31.89
C LEU A 376 4.27 -13.18 -30.98
N THR A 377 3.33 -13.94 -31.57
CA THR A 377 2.35 -14.74 -30.81
C THR A 377 3.04 -15.68 -29.83
N LYS A 378 4.09 -16.39 -30.26
CA LYS A 378 4.92 -17.22 -29.39
C LYS A 378 5.59 -16.41 -28.27
N VAL A 379 6.25 -15.29 -28.58
CA VAL A 379 6.96 -14.47 -27.57
C VAL A 379 5.98 -14.02 -26.50
N VAL A 380 4.83 -13.50 -26.90
CA VAL A 380 3.82 -12.96 -25.98
C VAL A 380 3.19 -14.09 -25.14
N ALA A 381 2.89 -15.24 -25.73
CA ALA A 381 2.39 -16.40 -24.99
C ALA A 381 3.39 -16.89 -23.92
N TYR A 382 4.69 -16.91 -24.25
CA TYR A 382 5.73 -17.30 -23.30
C TYR A 382 5.84 -16.30 -22.13
N LEU A 383 5.83 -15.00 -22.43
CA LEU A 383 5.87 -13.95 -21.40
C LEU A 383 4.62 -13.94 -20.52
N GLY A 384 3.43 -14.08 -21.12
CA GLY A 384 2.17 -14.17 -20.39
C GLY A 384 2.13 -15.39 -19.46
N THR A 385 2.61 -16.54 -19.93
CA THR A 385 2.75 -17.76 -19.12
C THR A 385 3.70 -17.55 -17.94
N TYR A 386 4.85 -16.90 -18.17
CA TYR A 386 5.81 -16.61 -17.10
C TYR A 386 5.22 -15.65 -16.04
N ILE A 387 4.65 -14.52 -16.47
CA ILE A 387 4.06 -13.53 -15.57
C ILE A 387 2.91 -14.15 -14.78
N GLY A 388 2.03 -14.90 -15.45
CA GLY A 388 0.92 -15.60 -14.83
C GLY A 388 1.36 -16.64 -13.80
N GLY A 389 2.40 -17.42 -14.10
CA GLY A 389 2.95 -18.42 -13.18
C GLY A 389 3.57 -17.82 -11.91
N VAL A 390 4.35 -16.72 -12.04
CA VAL A 390 4.86 -15.98 -10.88
C VAL A 390 3.71 -15.41 -10.05
N THR A 391 2.71 -14.84 -10.71
CA THR A 391 1.55 -14.22 -10.05
C THR A 391 0.72 -15.24 -9.29
N PHE A 392 0.46 -16.40 -9.90
CA PHE A 392 -0.28 -17.50 -9.31
C PHE A 392 0.37 -17.97 -8.01
N SER A 393 1.63 -18.42 -8.09
CA SER A 393 2.28 -19.06 -6.95
C SER A 393 2.69 -18.06 -5.87
N GLY A 394 3.18 -16.87 -6.25
CA GLY A 394 3.51 -15.80 -5.31
C GLY A 394 2.28 -15.37 -4.51
N SER A 395 1.14 -15.23 -5.16
CA SER A 395 -0.10 -14.82 -4.49
C SER A 395 -0.66 -15.90 -3.56
N LEU A 396 -0.48 -17.19 -3.91
CA LEU A 396 -0.82 -18.30 -3.00
C LEU A 396 0.05 -18.33 -1.74
N VAL A 397 1.36 -18.05 -1.86
CA VAL A 397 2.24 -17.93 -0.68
C VAL A 397 1.86 -16.72 0.15
N ALA A 398 1.55 -15.58 -0.47
CA ALA A 398 1.07 -14.38 0.22
C ALA A 398 -0.23 -14.68 0.99
N TYR A 399 -1.21 -15.33 0.35
CA TYR A 399 -2.43 -15.81 1.00
C TYR A 399 -2.10 -16.70 2.21
N GLY A 400 -1.24 -17.71 2.03
CA GLY A 400 -0.87 -18.64 3.10
C GLY A 400 -0.23 -17.95 4.30
N LYS A 401 0.63 -16.94 4.09
CA LYS A 401 1.25 -16.16 5.17
C LYS A 401 0.26 -15.21 5.87
N LEU A 402 -0.61 -14.53 5.12
CA LEU A 402 -1.60 -13.61 5.69
C LEU A 402 -2.67 -14.34 6.51
N GLN A 403 -3.08 -15.53 6.02
CA GLN A 403 -4.04 -16.40 6.68
C GLN A 403 -3.47 -17.11 7.92
N GLY A 404 -2.14 -17.13 8.09
CA GLY A 404 -1.46 -17.84 9.17
C GLY A 404 -1.32 -19.35 8.96
N ILE A 405 -1.55 -19.84 7.73
CA ILE A 405 -1.29 -21.23 7.34
C ILE A 405 0.23 -21.47 7.24
N LEU A 406 0.96 -20.47 6.74
CA LEU A 406 2.41 -20.44 6.66
C LEU A 406 2.97 -19.51 7.74
N ASN A 407 4.20 -19.80 8.19
CA ASN A 407 4.90 -18.92 9.13
C ASN A 407 5.15 -17.54 8.49
N SER A 408 4.87 -16.48 9.25
CA SER A 408 5.08 -15.09 8.83
C SER A 408 6.56 -14.72 8.72
N ALA A 409 7.46 -15.47 9.37
CA ALA A 409 8.90 -15.27 9.26
C ALA A 409 9.40 -15.46 7.82
N PRO A 410 10.43 -14.71 7.39
CA PRO A 410 11.06 -14.92 6.09
C PRO A 410 11.80 -16.27 6.04
N LEU A 411 11.48 -17.11 5.06
CA LEU A 411 12.17 -18.38 4.84
C LEU A 411 13.42 -18.16 3.97
N LEU A 412 14.60 -18.19 4.59
CA LEU A 412 15.86 -17.93 3.90
C LEU A 412 16.57 -19.23 3.50
N LEU A 413 16.49 -19.59 2.22
CA LEU A 413 17.22 -20.72 1.66
C LEU A 413 18.72 -20.42 1.54
N PRO A 414 19.62 -21.39 1.82
CA PRO A 414 21.04 -21.25 1.51
C PRO A 414 21.25 -20.96 0.02
N GLY A 415 22.00 -19.90 -0.30
CA GLY A 415 22.27 -19.52 -1.68
C GLY A 415 21.04 -19.02 -2.48
N ARG A 416 19.98 -18.51 -1.81
CA ARG A 416 18.74 -18.05 -2.47
C ARG A 416 18.93 -17.14 -3.68
N HIS A 417 19.93 -16.26 -3.65
CA HIS A 417 20.20 -15.35 -4.76
C HIS A 417 20.73 -16.09 -6.00
N ALA A 418 21.59 -17.09 -5.79
CA ALA A 418 22.07 -17.95 -6.88
C ALA A 418 20.94 -18.82 -7.44
N LEU A 419 20.06 -19.35 -6.57
CA LEU A 419 18.87 -20.08 -7.00
C LEU A 419 17.95 -19.20 -7.85
N ASN A 420 17.59 -18.01 -7.38
CA ASN A 420 16.69 -17.10 -8.10
C ASN A 420 17.32 -16.59 -9.41
N ALA A 421 18.62 -16.30 -9.41
CA ALA A 421 19.34 -15.94 -10.63
C ALA A 421 19.37 -17.10 -11.63
N GLY A 422 19.56 -18.34 -11.15
CA GLY A 422 19.51 -19.55 -11.96
C GLY A 422 18.13 -19.82 -12.55
N LEU A 423 17.07 -19.67 -11.75
CA LEU A 423 15.69 -19.78 -12.21
C LEU A 423 15.38 -18.74 -13.29
N LEU A 424 15.74 -17.47 -13.06
CA LEU A 424 15.56 -16.41 -14.05
C LEU A 424 16.36 -16.68 -15.33
N ALA A 425 17.62 -17.10 -15.21
CA ALA A 425 18.46 -17.44 -16.36
C ALA A 425 17.90 -18.61 -17.16
N ALA A 426 17.36 -19.64 -16.48
CA ALA A 426 16.69 -20.77 -17.13
C ALA A 426 15.39 -20.34 -17.82
N SER A 427 14.58 -19.47 -17.19
CA SER A 427 13.37 -18.93 -17.79
C SER A 427 13.65 -18.04 -19.00
N VAL A 428 14.67 -17.19 -18.96
CA VAL A 428 15.05 -16.36 -20.12
C VAL A 428 15.68 -17.22 -21.21
N GLY A 429 16.60 -18.12 -20.84
CA GLY A 429 17.28 -19.02 -21.78
C GLY A 429 16.33 -20.02 -22.44
N GLY A 430 15.27 -20.44 -21.76
CA GLY A 430 14.24 -21.34 -22.28
C GLY A 430 13.45 -20.78 -23.47
N MET A 431 13.49 -19.47 -23.70
CA MET A 431 12.94 -18.84 -24.90
C MET A 431 13.71 -19.26 -26.17
N ILE A 432 15.01 -19.54 -26.07
CA ILE A 432 15.84 -19.89 -27.23
C ILE A 432 15.39 -21.19 -27.89
N PRO A 433 15.31 -22.35 -27.21
CA PRO A 433 14.82 -23.58 -27.82
C PRO A 433 13.34 -23.46 -28.24
N TYR A 434 12.55 -22.67 -27.51
CA TYR A 434 11.15 -22.39 -27.86
C TYR A 434 10.99 -21.65 -29.20
N MET A 435 11.95 -20.81 -29.58
CA MET A 435 11.92 -20.04 -30.82
C MET A 435 12.57 -20.76 -32.00
N LEU A 436 13.63 -21.53 -31.76
CA LEU A 436 14.42 -22.17 -32.82
C LEU A 436 13.78 -23.45 -33.38
N ASP A 437 13.02 -24.18 -32.55
CA ASP A 437 12.39 -25.43 -32.95
C ASP A 437 10.90 -25.24 -33.26
N PRO A 438 10.41 -25.52 -34.48
CA PRO A 438 8.99 -25.44 -34.81
C PRO A 438 8.16 -26.60 -34.26
N SER A 439 8.76 -27.60 -33.60
CA SER A 439 8.07 -28.78 -33.08
C SER A 439 7.07 -28.46 -31.97
N TYR A 440 5.86 -29.01 -32.09
CA TYR A 440 4.79 -28.91 -31.09
C TYR A 440 5.26 -29.36 -29.71
N THR A 441 5.92 -30.53 -29.66
CA THR A 441 6.37 -31.16 -28.42
C THR A 441 7.39 -30.30 -27.70
N THR A 442 8.34 -29.72 -28.44
CA THR A 442 9.34 -28.80 -27.88
C THR A 442 8.64 -27.56 -27.35
N GLY A 443 7.75 -26.95 -28.13
CA GLY A 443 7.11 -25.71 -27.72
C GLY A 443 6.18 -25.85 -26.51
N ILE A 444 5.36 -26.90 -26.45
CA ILE A 444 4.50 -27.16 -25.28
C ILE A 444 5.31 -27.53 -24.04
N THR A 445 6.44 -28.23 -24.22
CA THR A 445 7.36 -28.57 -23.13
C THR A 445 8.05 -27.31 -22.60
N CYS A 446 8.43 -26.38 -23.47
CA CYS A 446 8.97 -25.09 -23.08
C CYS A 446 7.94 -24.24 -22.32
N LEU A 447 6.67 -24.21 -22.76
CA LEU A 447 5.59 -23.52 -22.03
C LEU A 447 5.31 -24.17 -20.66
N GLY A 448 5.27 -25.50 -20.59
CA GLY A 448 5.15 -26.23 -19.33
C GLY A 448 6.33 -25.98 -18.39
N SER A 449 7.54 -25.94 -18.95
CA SER A 449 8.77 -25.68 -18.19
C SER A 449 8.81 -24.26 -17.65
N VAL A 450 8.47 -23.24 -18.45
CA VAL A 450 8.45 -21.85 -17.97
C VAL A 450 7.33 -21.62 -16.95
N SER A 451 6.18 -22.27 -17.11
CA SER A 451 5.11 -22.26 -16.11
C SER A 451 5.58 -22.84 -14.76
N ALA A 452 6.27 -23.99 -14.78
CA ALA A 452 6.83 -24.59 -13.58
C ALA A 452 7.95 -23.73 -12.95
N LEU A 453 8.90 -23.23 -13.77
CA LEU A 453 10.00 -22.39 -13.31
C LEU A 453 9.50 -21.07 -12.70
N SER A 454 8.54 -20.41 -13.36
CA SER A 454 7.92 -19.18 -12.86
C SER A 454 7.13 -19.42 -11.58
N ALA A 455 6.39 -20.53 -11.48
CA ALA A 455 5.71 -20.92 -10.24
C ALA A 455 6.72 -21.14 -9.10
N ILE A 456 7.82 -21.86 -9.33
CA ILE A 456 8.88 -22.05 -8.33
C ILE A 456 9.51 -20.71 -7.96
N MET A 457 9.74 -19.83 -8.93
CA MET A 457 10.30 -18.50 -8.68
C MET A 457 9.36 -17.63 -7.83
N GLY A 458 8.05 -17.64 -8.10
CA GLY A 458 7.07 -16.95 -7.27
C GLY A 458 7.06 -17.47 -5.83
N VAL A 459 7.15 -18.80 -5.62
CA VAL A 459 7.26 -19.37 -4.26
C VAL A 459 8.54 -18.93 -3.56
N THR A 460 9.68 -19.07 -4.23
CA THR A 460 11.01 -18.79 -3.63
C THR A 460 11.20 -17.31 -3.30
N LEU A 461 10.73 -16.40 -4.17
CA LEU A 461 10.76 -14.96 -3.90
C LEU A 461 9.81 -14.58 -2.77
N THR A 462 8.53 -14.97 -2.83
CA THR A 462 7.55 -14.54 -1.84
C THR A 462 7.77 -15.18 -0.46
N ALA A 463 8.24 -16.42 -0.38
CA ALA A 463 8.51 -17.09 0.89
C ALA A 463 9.64 -16.42 1.69
N ALA A 464 10.60 -15.80 1.00
CA ALA A 464 11.72 -15.09 1.61
C ALA A 464 11.33 -13.71 2.17
N ILE A 465 10.09 -13.26 1.94
CA ILE A 465 9.59 -11.96 2.42
C ILE A 465 8.86 -12.16 3.75
N GLY A 466 9.12 -11.26 4.71
CA GLY A 466 8.48 -11.28 6.03
C GLY A 466 7.03 -10.82 5.99
N GLY A 467 6.23 -11.24 6.96
CA GLY A 467 4.79 -10.90 7.04
C GLY A 467 4.49 -9.40 7.13
N ALA A 468 5.41 -8.61 7.71
CA ALA A 468 5.26 -7.15 7.79
C ALA A 468 5.35 -6.46 6.41
N ASP A 469 6.20 -6.98 5.52
CA ASP A 469 6.41 -6.44 4.17
C ASP A 469 5.46 -7.08 3.13
N MET A 470 4.65 -8.06 3.56
CA MET A 470 3.71 -8.76 2.69
C MET A 470 2.76 -7.84 1.89
N PRO A 471 2.30 -6.69 2.41
CA PRO A 471 1.41 -5.83 1.63
C PRO A 471 2.10 -5.22 0.39
N VAL A 472 3.43 -5.05 0.40
CA VAL A 472 4.20 -4.67 -0.80
C VAL A 472 4.13 -5.77 -1.84
N VAL A 473 4.24 -7.05 -1.43
CA VAL A 473 4.12 -8.18 -2.35
C VAL A 473 2.74 -8.22 -3.01
N ILE A 474 1.67 -7.96 -2.25
CA ILE A 474 0.31 -7.93 -2.77
C ILE A 474 0.18 -6.89 -3.89
N THR A 475 0.73 -5.69 -3.72
CA THR A 475 0.66 -4.62 -4.72
C THR A 475 1.53 -4.91 -5.96
N VAL A 476 2.71 -5.54 -5.78
CA VAL A 476 3.57 -5.97 -6.89
C VAL A 476 2.88 -7.04 -7.73
N LEU A 477 2.27 -8.04 -7.09
CA LEU A 477 1.55 -9.10 -7.78
C LEU A 477 0.24 -8.60 -8.42
N ASN A 478 -0.41 -7.57 -7.84
CA ASN A 478 -1.49 -6.85 -8.51
C ASN A 478 -0.98 -6.22 -9.83
N SER A 479 0.20 -5.57 -9.81
CA SER A 479 0.82 -5.03 -11.02
C SER A 479 1.07 -6.12 -12.07
N TYR A 480 1.62 -7.27 -11.65
CA TYR A 480 1.85 -8.41 -12.56
C TYR A 480 0.57 -8.97 -13.16
N SER A 481 -0.53 -9.00 -12.39
CA SER A 481 -1.83 -9.39 -12.93
C SER A 481 -2.26 -8.47 -14.10
N GLY A 482 -2.03 -7.16 -14.01
CA GLY A 482 -2.28 -6.21 -15.09
C GLY A 482 -1.38 -6.42 -16.32
N TRP A 483 -0.09 -6.68 -16.11
CA TRP A 483 0.83 -6.98 -17.22
C TRP A 483 0.52 -8.33 -17.89
N ALA A 484 -0.02 -9.30 -17.17
CA ALA A 484 -0.53 -10.54 -17.74
C ALA A 484 -1.73 -10.28 -18.67
N LEU A 485 -2.67 -9.40 -18.29
CA LEU A 485 -3.75 -8.95 -19.19
C LEU A 485 -3.20 -8.21 -20.42
N CYS A 486 -2.13 -7.43 -20.29
CA CYS A 486 -1.48 -6.81 -21.46
C CYS A 486 -0.94 -7.88 -22.40
N ALA A 487 -0.28 -8.91 -21.86
CA ALA A 487 0.21 -10.03 -22.67
C ALA A 487 -0.96 -10.73 -23.38
N GLU A 488 -2.07 -11.00 -22.68
CA GLU A 488 -3.27 -11.58 -23.30
C GLU A 488 -3.88 -10.66 -24.37
N GLY A 489 -3.85 -9.33 -24.17
CA GLY A 489 -4.29 -8.34 -25.15
C GLY A 489 -3.41 -8.26 -26.40
N PHE A 490 -2.08 -8.34 -26.24
CA PHE A 490 -1.15 -8.45 -27.36
C PHE A 490 -1.30 -9.78 -28.09
N LEU A 491 -1.57 -10.87 -27.36
CA LEU A 491 -1.72 -12.22 -27.89
C LEU A 491 -2.99 -12.33 -28.76
N LEU A 492 -4.12 -11.84 -28.25
CA LEU A 492 -5.43 -11.96 -28.89
C LEU A 492 -5.80 -10.75 -29.75
N ASN A 493 -4.86 -9.83 -29.98
CA ASN A 493 -5.08 -8.57 -30.69
C ASN A 493 -6.30 -7.78 -30.18
N ASN A 494 -6.42 -7.64 -28.85
CA ASN A 494 -7.57 -7.06 -28.18
C ASN A 494 -7.23 -5.75 -27.43
N ASN A 495 -7.76 -4.63 -27.92
CA ASN A 495 -7.52 -3.30 -27.34
C ASN A 495 -8.03 -3.17 -25.89
N LEU A 496 -9.18 -3.78 -25.55
CA LEU A 496 -9.75 -3.67 -24.21
C LEU A 496 -8.82 -4.28 -23.17
N LEU A 497 -8.31 -5.49 -23.43
CA LEU A 497 -7.39 -6.19 -22.53
C LEU A 497 -6.11 -5.40 -22.30
N THR A 498 -5.56 -4.80 -23.36
CA THR A 498 -4.36 -3.96 -23.27
C THR A 498 -4.61 -2.68 -22.47
N VAL A 499 -5.73 -1.98 -22.70
CA VAL A 499 -6.09 -0.77 -21.95
C VAL A 499 -6.27 -1.07 -20.46
N VAL A 500 -7.05 -2.11 -20.16
CA VAL A 500 -7.34 -2.55 -18.79
C VAL A 500 -6.08 -3.06 -18.10
N GLY A 501 -5.27 -3.86 -18.79
CA GLY A 501 -4.03 -4.39 -18.27
C GLY A 501 -3.04 -3.28 -17.90
N ALA A 502 -2.89 -2.26 -18.75
CA ALA A 502 -2.01 -1.13 -18.48
C ALA A 502 -2.51 -0.30 -17.28
N LEU A 503 -3.82 -0.12 -17.16
CA LEU A 503 -4.46 0.56 -16.03
C LEU A 503 -4.18 -0.16 -14.70
N ILE A 504 -4.36 -1.48 -14.66
CA ILE A 504 -4.14 -2.31 -13.46
C ILE A 504 -2.64 -2.41 -13.14
N GLY A 505 -1.81 -2.62 -14.16
CA GLY A 505 -0.36 -2.71 -14.04
C GLY A 505 0.25 -1.44 -13.45
N SER A 506 -0.16 -0.28 -13.96
CA SER A 506 0.25 1.03 -13.43
C SER A 506 -0.27 1.27 -12.00
N SER A 507 -1.52 0.87 -11.71
CA SER A 507 -2.09 0.98 -10.36
C SER A 507 -1.29 0.20 -9.32
N GLY A 508 -1.00 -1.08 -9.60
CA GLY A 508 -0.20 -1.90 -8.69
C GLY A 508 1.20 -1.34 -8.48
N ALA A 509 1.85 -0.87 -9.55
CA ALA A 509 3.20 -0.32 -9.49
C ALA A 509 3.28 0.97 -8.65
N ILE A 510 2.30 1.88 -8.80
CA ILE A 510 2.23 3.12 -8.02
C ILE A 510 1.97 2.81 -6.53
N LEU A 511 1.05 1.90 -6.23
CA LEU A 511 0.80 1.50 -4.84
C LEU A 511 2.05 0.86 -4.21
N SER A 512 2.75 -0.02 -4.92
CA SER A 512 4.03 -0.58 -4.45
C SER A 512 5.07 0.52 -4.18
N TYR A 513 5.15 1.53 -5.05
CA TYR A 513 6.04 2.66 -4.89
C TYR A 513 5.70 3.49 -3.65
N ILE A 514 4.43 3.88 -3.47
CA ILE A 514 3.95 4.65 -2.30
C ILE A 514 4.30 3.90 -1.01
N MET A 515 4.04 2.60 -0.96
CA MET A 515 4.38 1.77 0.20
C MET A 515 5.90 1.72 0.47
N CYS A 516 6.71 1.52 -0.56
CA CYS A 516 8.17 1.49 -0.45
C CYS A 516 8.73 2.82 0.09
N VAL A 517 8.25 3.94 -0.44
CA VAL A 517 8.65 5.28 0.00
C VAL A 517 8.21 5.54 1.45
N ALA A 518 6.98 5.19 1.82
CA ALA A 518 6.48 5.35 3.18
C ALA A 518 7.22 4.49 4.23
N MET A 519 7.98 3.48 3.80
CA MET A 519 8.83 2.65 4.67
C MET A 519 10.33 3.02 4.58
N ASN A 520 10.69 3.98 3.71
CA ASN A 520 12.07 4.27 3.31
C ASN A 520 12.88 3.01 2.88
N ARG A 521 12.24 2.13 2.12
CA ARG A 521 12.86 0.91 1.57
C ARG A 521 12.66 0.84 0.07
N SER A 522 13.67 0.43 -0.67
CA SER A 522 13.53 0.21 -2.12
C SER A 522 12.83 -1.12 -2.41
N LEU A 523 12.15 -1.21 -3.56
CA LEU A 523 11.50 -2.44 -4.00
C LEU A 523 12.47 -3.63 -4.05
N ALA A 524 13.70 -3.41 -4.51
CA ALA A 524 14.74 -4.43 -4.53
C ALA A 524 15.10 -4.91 -3.12
N ASN A 525 15.16 -4.00 -2.14
CA ASN A 525 15.43 -4.34 -0.74
C ASN A 525 14.29 -5.20 -0.15
N VAL A 526 13.04 -4.87 -0.46
CA VAL A 526 11.87 -5.64 -0.01
C VAL A 526 11.82 -7.03 -0.65
N ILE A 527 11.94 -7.13 -1.98
CA ILE A 527 11.80 -8.41 -2.71
C ILE A 527 13.00 -9.35 -2.52
N LEU A 528 14.22 -8.82 -2.43
CA LEU A 528 15.44 -9.63 -2.27
C LEU A 528 15.83 -9.88 -0.80
N GLY A 529 15.10 -9.27 0.15
CA GLY A 529 15.28 -9.46 1.58
C GLY A 529 16.57 -8.85 2.11
N GLY A 530 16.81 -7.57 1.82
CA GLY A 530 17.90 -6.80 2.43
C GLY A 530 17.54 -6.34 3.85
N TYR A 531 18.58 -6.02 4.63
CA TYR A 531 18.47 -5.61 6.03
C TYR A 531 18.51 -4.07 6.14
N GLY A 532 17.55 -3.47 6.86
CA GLY A 532 17.50 -2.02 7.12
C GLY A 532 16.88 -1.16 6.00
N THR A 533 16.84 0.16 6.23
CA THR A 533 16.40 1.19 5.27
C THR A 533 17.54 1.63 4.36
N THR A 534 17.22 2.41 3.32
CA THR A 534 18.25 2.96 2.40
C THR A 534 19.14 4.04 3.02
N SER A 535 18.78 4.51 4.22
CA SER A 535 19.44 5.62 4.93
C SER A 535 20.19 5.17 6.19
N THR A 536 20.14 3.88 6.57
CA THR A 536 20.88 3.35 7.73
C THR A 536 22.40 3.43 7.52
N ALA A 537 23.14 4.01 8.48
CA ALA A 537 24.57 4.28 8.40
C ALA A 537 25.50 3.13 8.82
N GLY A 538 24.98 1.91 9.05
CA GLY A 538 25.76 0.70 9.33
C GLY A 538 26.50 0.67 10.69
N GLY A 539 26.29 1.68 11.54
CA GLY A 539 26.81 1.74 12.91
C GLY A 539 25.91 1.05 13.93
N LYS A 540 26.26 1.18 15.21
CA LYS A 540 25.41 0.71 16.32
C LYS A 540 24.26 1.70 16.55
N PRO A 541 23.01 1.22 16.72
CA PRO A 541 21.89 2.05 17.12
C PRO A 541 22.15 2.78 18.44
N MET A 542 21.50 3.92 18.62
CA MET A 542 21.55 4.70 19.86
C MET A 542 21.05 3.87 21.04
N GLU A 543 21.72 3.96 22.19
CA GLU A 543 21.27 3.28 23.41
C GLU A 543 20.02 3.95 23.98
N ILE A 544 19.08 3.14 24.50
CA ILE A 544 17.87 3.63 25.14
C ILE A 544 18.25 4.24 26.50
N THR A 545 17.91 5.52 26.69
CA THR A 545 18.15 6.24 27.95
C THR A 545 16.86 6.51 28.71
N GLY A 546 16.91 6.49 30.04
CA GLY A 546 15.77 6.80 30.91
C GLY A 546 14.89 5.59 31.25
N THR A 547 13.78 5.85 31.93
CA THR A 547 12.78 4.83 32.32
C THR A 547 11.41 5.20 31.79
N HIS A 548 10.59 4.22 31.43
CA HIS A 548 9.21 4.48 31.01
C HIS A 548 8.37 4.95 32.20
N THR A 549 7.36 5.80 31.93
CA THR A 549 6.38 6.23 32.94
C THR A 549 5.08 5.47 32.72
N GLU A 550 4.73 4.60 33.67
CA GLU A 550 3.49 3.83 33.65
C GLU A 550 2.39 4.53 34.44
N ILE A 551 1.15 4.48 33.95
CA ILE A 551 -0.04 5.00 34.63
C ILE A 551 -1.18 3.97 34.57
N ASN A 552 -2.14 4.11 35.49
CA ASN A 552 -3.37 3.30 35.47
C ASN A 552 -4.47 3.96 34.61
N VAL A 553 -5.58 3.23 34.46
CA VAL A 553 -6.75 3.67 33.68
C VAL A 553 -7.36 4.95 34.24
N ASP A 554 -7.45 5.10 35.56
CA ASP A 554 -8.06 6.27 36.20
C ASP A 554 -7.32 7.56 35.83
N ASN A 555 -5.98 7.56 35.95
CA ASN A 555 -5.16 8.70 35.57
C ASN A 555 -5.23 8.98 34.06
N ALA A 556 -5.35 7.94 33.23
CA ALA A 556 -5.51 8.12 31.78
C ALA A 556 -6.85 8.81 31.45
N ILE A 557 -7.93 8.43 32.13
CA ILE A 557 -9.25 9.03 31.97
C ILE A 557 -9.25 10.50 32.41
N GLU A 558 -8.59 10.83 33.52
CA GLU A 558 -8.45 12.22 33.97
C GLU A 558 -7.78 13.09 32.90
N MET A 559 -6.69 12.61 32.30
CA MET A 559 -6.01 13.34 31.22
C MET A 559 -6.86 13.48 29.96
N ILE A 560 -7.64 12.46 29.59
CA ILE A 560 -8.60 12.55 28.48
C ILE A 560 -9.67 13.61 28.77
N LYS A 561 -10.14 13.73 30.02
CA LYS A 561 -11.11 14.74 30.43
C LYS A 561 -10.54 16.15 30.37
N GLU A 562 -9.28 16.34 30.74
CA GLU A 562 -8.59 17.65 30.70
C GLU A 562 -8.26 18.13 29.28
N ALA A 563 -7.96 17.21 28.36
CA ALA A 563 -7.58 17.54 26.98
C ALA A 563 -8.76 18.07 26.14
N ASN A 564 -8.56 19.16 25.39
CA ASN A 564 -9.57 19.68 24.45
C ASN A 564 -9.32 19.22 23.01
N SER A 565 -8.04 19.05 22.63
CA SER A 565 -7.64 18.48 21.35
C SER A 565 -6.94 17.13 21.52
N ILE A 566 -7.49 16.10 20.88
CA ILE A 566 -7.01 14.72 20.99
C ILE A 566 -6.75 14.16 19.59
N ILE A 567 -5.56 13.60 19.37
CA ILE A 567 -5.25 12.83 18.16
C ILE A 567 -5.08 11.36 18.54
N ILE A 568 -5.72 10.47 17.79
CA ILE A 568 -5.56 9.02 17.93
C ILE A 568 -4.72 8.52 16.77
N THR A 569 -3.61 7.83 17.05
CA THR A 569 -2.75 7.21 16.03
C THR A 569 -2.89 5.68 16.11
N PRO A 570 -3.85 5.10 15.38
CA PRO A 570 -4.10 3.67 15.42
C PRO A 570 -3.06 2.88 14.62
N GLY A 571 -2.78 1.65 15.07
CA GLY A 571 -2.02 0.66 14.31
C GLY A 571 -2.79 -0.65 14.14
N TYR A 572 -2.14 -1.65 13.53
CA TYR A 572 -2.77 -2.95 13.28
C TYR A 572 -3.21 -3.67 14.57
N GLY A 573 -2.56 -3.40 15.71
CA GLY A 573 -2.91 -3.99 17.00
C GLY A 573 -4.35 -3.66 17.44
N LEU A 574 -4.82 -2.43 17.15
CA LEU A 574 -6.20 -2.01 17.44
C LEU A 574 -7.21 -2.90 16.71
N CYS A 575 -6.99 -3.13 15.41
CA CYS A 575 -7.88 -3.92 14.58
C CYS A 575 -7.80 -5.42 14.86
N ALA A 576 -6.59 -5.93 15.14
CA ALA A 576 -6.39 -7.33 15.52
C ALA A 576 -7.15 -7.68 16.81
N ALA A 577 -7.24 -6.73 17.75
CA ALA A 577 -8.01 -6.87 18.99
C ALA A 577 -9.51 -6.54 18.84
N LYS A 578 -9.97 -6.15 17.64
CA LYS A 578 -11.33 -5.64 17.38
C LYS A 578 -11.71 -4.42 18.23
N ALA A 579 -10.73 -3.60 18.61
CA ALA A 579 -10.92 -2.44 19.47
C ALA A 579 -11.43 -1.19 18.73
N GLN A 580 -11.57 -1.24 17.40
CA GLN A 580 -12.09 -0.10 16.62
C GLN A 580 -13.51 0.32 17.02
N TYR A 581 -14.37 -0.63 17.40
CA TYR A 581 -15.76 -0.33 17.77
C TYR A 581 -15.87 0.48 19.07
N PRO A 582 -15.27 0.06 20.21
CA PRO A 582 -15.31 0.89 21.42
C PRO A 582 -14.56 2.21 21.27
N ILE A 583 -13.52 2.27 20.41
CA ILE A 583 -12.83 3.52 20.11
C ILE A 583 -13.73 4.48 19.31
N ALA A 584 -14.50 3.98 18.35
CA ALA A 584 -15.47 4.80 17.62
C ALA A 584 -16.54 5.38 18.55
N ASP A 585 -17.07 4.56 19.48
CA ASP A 585 -18.02 5.02 20.50
C ASP A 585 -17.40 6.06 21.45
N LEU A 586 -16.15 5.84 21.89
CA LEU A 586 -15.43 6.81 22.72
C LEU A 586 -15.24 8.16 22.00
N VAL A 587 -14.80 8.12 20.73
CA VAL A 587 -14.63 9.33 19.91
C VAL A 587 -15.96 10.06 19.75
N LYS A 588 -17.06 9.33 19.52
CA LYS A 588 -18.40 9.91 19.46
C LYS A 588 -18.76 10.64 20.76
N MET A 589 -18.59 9.99 21.92
CA MET A 589 -18.89 10.58 23.24
C MET A 589 -18.06 11.84 23.51
N LEU A 590 -16.77 11.83 23.16
CA LEU A 590 -15.89 12.99 23.36
C LEU A 590 -16.27 14.15 22.43
N ARG A 591 -16.64 13.87 21.18
CA ARG A 591 -17.11 14.89 20.23
C ARG A 591 -18.47 15.49 20.62
N GLU A 592 -19.37 14.70 21.19
CA GLU A 592 -20.64 15.20 21.76
C GLU A 592 -20.42 16.19 22.91
N GLN A 593 -19.27 16.11 23.60
CA GLN A 593 -18.84 17.08 24.62
C GLN A 593 -18.10 18.29 24.04
N GLY A 594 -18.00 18.41 22.71
CA GLY A 594 -17.34 19.53 22.03
C GLY A 594 -15.82 19.42 21.93
N LYS A 595 -15.21 18.27 22.26
CA LYS A 595 -13.76 18.06 22.08
C LYS A 595 -13.40 17.85 20.61
N ASN A 596 -12.23 18.33 20.21
CA ASN A 596 -11.69 18.10 18.87
C ASN A 596 -10.92 16.77 18.85
N VAL A 597 -11.54 15.71 18.35
CA VAL A 597 -10.94 14.36 18.29
C VAL A 597 -10.78 13.92 16.84
N ARG A 598 -9.54 13.59 16.46
CA ARG A 598 -9.15 13.23 15.08
C ARG A 598 -8.26 11.99 15.07
N PHE A 599 -8.22 11.30 13.94
CA PHE A 599 -7.34 10.16 13.70
C PHE A 599 -6.20 10.57 12.76
N GLY A 600 -4.97 10.17 13.09
CA GLY A 600 -3.81 10.28 12.22
C GLY A 600 -3.40 8.91 11.69
N ILE A 601 -3.49 8.72 10.38
CA ILE A 601 -3.21 7.44 9.72
C ILE A 601 -1.84 7.47 9.06
N HIS A 602 -1.01 6.51 9.43
CA HIS A 602 0.26 6.29 8.72
C HIS A 602 0.00 5.48 7.43
N PRO A 603 0.61 5.83 6.27
CA PRO A 603 0.29 5.20 4.98
C PRO A 603 0.47 3.67 4.91
N VAL A 604 1.36 3.12 5.75
CA VAL A 604 1.62 1.67 5.86
C VAL A 604 1.08 1.03 7.15
N ALA A 605 0.23 1.73 7.91
CA ALA A 605 -0.44 1.12 9.06
C ALA A 605 -1.51 0.12 8.58
N GLY A 606 -1.25 -1.17 8.83
CA GLY A 606 -2.16 -2.27 8.48
C GLY A 606 -1.45 -3.40 7.74
N ARG A 607 -2.23 -4.29 7.12
CA ARG A 607 -1.77 -5.39 6.28
C ARG A 607 -2.13 -5.20 4.79
N MET A 608 -2.65 -4.04 4.43
CA MET A 608 -3.02 -3.66 3.06
C MET A 608 -3.11 -2.12 2.97
N PRO A 609 -2.73 -1.49 1.83
CA PRO A 609 -2.85 -0.04 1.64
C PRO A 609 -4.26 0.49 1.94
N GLY A 610 -4.39 1.44 2.85
CA GLY A 610 -5.67 2.04 3.24
C GLY A 610 -6.60 1.12 4.04
N GLN A 611 -6.11 -0.02 4.55
CA GLN A 611 -6.95 -0.97 5.30
C GLN A 611 -7.53 -0.32 6.55
N LEU A 612 -6.74 0.49 7.25
CA LEU A 612 -7.14 1.10 8.51
C LEU A 612 -8.29 2.10 8.32
N ASN A 613 -8.29 2.86 7.22
CA ASN A 613 -9.39 3.77 6.88
C ASN A 613 -10.70 3.00 6.70
N VAL A 614 -10.68 1.85 6.03
CA VAL A 614 -11.88 1.02 5.83
C VAL A 614 -12.36 0.40 7.15
N LEU A 615 -11.44 -0.05 8.01
CA LEU A 615 -11.80 -0.64 9.31
C LEU A 615 -12.36 0.40 10.29
N LEU A 616 -11.89 1.64 10.24
CA LEU A 616 -12.47 2.74 11.00
C LEU A 616 -13.84 3.14 10.44
N ALA A 617 -14.00 3.17 9.12
CA ALA A 617 -15.30 3.40 8.48
C ALA A 617 -16.32 2.30 8.84
N GLU A 618 -15.89 1.03 8.86
CA GLU A 618 -16.70 -0.10 9.33
C GLU A 618 -17.14 0.07 10.79
N ALA A 619 -16.28 0.65 11.64
CA ALA A 619 -16.61 0.98 13.03
C ALA A 619 -17.55 2.19 13.18
N GLY A 620 -17.87 2.89 12.09
CA GLY A 620 -18.75 4.07 12.08
C GLY A 620 -18.02 5.39 12.31
N VAL A 621 -16.69 5.43 12.18
CA VAL A 621 -15.92 6.68 12.26
C VAL A 621 -16.14 7.50 10.98
N PRO A 622 -16.59 8.77 11.08
CA PRO A 622 -16.72 9.64 9.92
C PRO A 622 -15.36 9.93 9.26
N TYR A 623 -15.29 9.85 7.93
CA TYR A 623 -14.03 10.00 7.19
C TYR A 623 -13.40 11.41 7.29
N ASP A 624 -14.19 12.45 7.63
CA ASP A 624 -13.73 13.84 7.77
C ASP A 624 -12.83 14.07 8.99
N ILE A 625 -12.84 13.15 9.95
CA ILE A 625 -11.93 13.19 11.11
C ILE A 625 -10.80 12.18 11.02
N VAL A 626 -10.66 11.51 9.87
CA VAL A 626 -9.58 10.56 9.58
C VAL A 626 -8.64 11.23 8.60
N LEU A 627 -7.48 11.66 9.09
CA LEU A 627 -6.50 12.42 8.32
C LEU A 627 -5.27 11.57 8.04
N GLU A 628 -4.68 11.78 6.87
CA GLU A 628 -3.43 11.14 6.50
C GLU A 628 -2.24 11.81 7.21
N MET A 629 -1.11 11.11 7.29
CA MET A 629 0.08 11.57 8.00
C MET A 629 0.54 12.97 7.55
N ASP A 630 0.56 13.24 6.25
CA ASP A 630 1.01 14.53 5.70
C ASP A 630 0.03 15.68 6.02
N GLU A 631 -1.23 15.36 6.33
CA GLU A 631 -2.26 16.36 6.65
C GLU A 631 -2.29 16.71 8.15
N ILE A 632 -1.87 15.78 9.02
CA ILE A 632 -1.99 15.92 10.48
C ILE A 632 -0.68 16.18 11.21
N ASN A 633 0.48 15.93 10.59
CA ASN A 633 1.77 16.02 11.27
C ASN A 633 2.08 17.44 11.81
N GLU A 634 1.67 18.49 11.09
CA GLU A 634 1.87 19.89 11.52
C GLU A 634 1.03 20.27 12.75
N ASP A 635 0.01 19.49 13.09
CA ASP A 635 -0.92 19.78 14.19
C ASP A 635 -0.47 19.19 15.55
N PHE A 636 0.52 18.29 15.56
CA PHE A 636 0.97 17.66 16.80
C PHE A 636 1.45 18.65 17.88
N PRO A 637 2.21 19.72 17.58
CA PRO A 637 2.64 20.70 18.58
C PRO A 637 1.49 21.41 19.31
N ASP A 638 0.37 21.61 18.64
CA ASP A 638 -0.82 22.28 19.17
C ASP A 638 -1.84 21.30 19.79
N THR A 639 -1.49 20.01 19.88
CA THR A 639 -2.37 18.95 20.40
C THR A 639 -2.14 18.71 21.90
N ASP A 640 -3.23 18.63 22.67
CA ASP A 640 -3.17 18.42 24.11
C ASP A 640 -2.82 16.98 24.50
N LEU A 641 -3.35 16.01 23.76
CA LEU A 641 -3.18 14.58 24.06
C LEU A 641 -3.13 13.75 22.78
N VAL A 642 -2.15 12.85 22.70
CA VAL A 642 -2.09 11.82 21.65
C VAL A 642 -2.29 10.44 22.26
N LEU A 643 -3.21 9.66 21.68
CA LEU A 643 -3.45 8.26 22.00
C LEU A 643 -2.89 7.37 20.89
N VAL A 644 -1.73 6.75 21.14
CA VAL A 644 -1.14 5.72 20.28
C VAL A 644 -1.79 4.39 20.66
N ILE A 645 -2.42 3.69 19.70
CA ILE A 645 -3.14 2.44 20.00
C ILE A 645 -2.69 1.35 19.04
N GLY A 646 -1.85 0.43 19.54
CA GLY A 646 -1.40 -0.73 18.76
C GLY A 646 -0.47 -0.39 17.60
N ALA A 647 0.29 0.71 17.73
CA ALA A 647 1.33 1.17 16.79
C ALA A 647 2.68 1.30 17.52
N ASN A 648 3.78 1.12 16.79
CA ASN A 648 5.15 1.26 17.31
C ASN A 648 6.06 1.94 16.28
N ASP A 649 6.42 1.23 15.20
CA ASP A 649 7.36 1.74 14.19
C ASP A 649 6.92 3.06 13.55
N THR A 650 5.60 3.23 13.34
CA THR A 650 5.00 4.42 12.72
C THR A 650 5.00 5.67 13.61
N VAL A 651 5.42 5.57 14.87
CA VAL A 651 5.49 6.67 15.85
C VAL A 651 6.88 6.77 16.50
N ASN A 652 7.89 6.12 15.94
CA ASN A 652 9.20 5.97 16.56
C ASN A 652 10.17 7.10 16.15
N SER A 653 10.61 7.92 17.13
CA SER A 653 11.51 9.06 16.89
C SER A 653 12.90 8.67 16.37
N ALA A 654 13.34 7.43 16.62
CA ALA A 654 14.63 6.93 16.12
C ALA A 654 14.72 6.96 14.59
N ALA A 655 13.58 6.99 13.88
CA ALA A 655 13.58 7.15 12.42
C ALA A 655 14.18 8.50 11.97
N GLN A 656 14.08 9.57 12.77
CA GLN A 656 14.61 10.89 12.43
C GLN A 656 15.93 11.22 13.12
N GLU A 657 16.08 10.76 14.38
CA GLU A 657 17.17 11.16 15.26
C GLU A 657 18.37 10.20 15.24
N ASP A 658 18.16 8.92 14.90
CA ASP A 658 19.21 7.91 14.87
C ASP A 658 19.49 7.39 13.45
N PRO A 659 20.59 7.82 12.80
CA PRO A 659 20.96 7.33 11.48
C PRO A 659 21.40 5.86 11.48
N ASN A 660 21.64 5.25 12.63
CA ASN A 660 21.95 3.83 12.74
C ASN A 660 20.71 2.96 13.01
N SER A 661 19.54 3.57 13.17
CA SER A 661 18.27 2.86 13.33
C SER A 661 17.95 2.01 12.09
N ILE A 662 17.30 0.87 12.30
CA ILE A 662 16.83 -0.01 11.22
C ILE A 662 15.73 0.64 10.38
N ILE A 663 15.05 1.65 10.92
CA ILE A 663 14.01 2.45 10.27
C ILE A 663 14.46 3.89 9.99
N ALA A 664 15.77 4.17 10.01
CA ALA A 664 16.30 5.51 9.75
C ALA A 664 15.76 6.09 8.43
N GLY A 665 15.24 7.31 8.47
CA GLY A 665 14.64 8.04 7.34
C GLY A 665 13.21 7.63 7.00
N MET A 666 12.59 6.68 7.73
CA MET A 666 11.17 6.40 7.58
C MET A 666 10.36 7.63 8.05
N PRO A 667 9.43 8.16 7.24
CA PRO A 667 8.51 9.19 7.73
C PRO A 667 7.61 8.55 8.80
N VAL A 668 7.34 9.28 9.88
CA VAL A 668 6.57 8.77 11.04
C VAL A 668 5.62 9.86 11.54
N LEU A 669 4.61 9.47 12.31
CA LEU A 669 3.76 10.39 13.04
C LEU A 669 4.52 10.92 14.25
N GLU A 670 4.76 12.24 14.29
CA GLU A 670 5.64 12.89 15.26
C GLU A 670 4.96 13.14 16.62
N VAL A 671 4.37 12.09 17.19
CA VAL A 671 3.50 12.14 18.37
C VAL A 671 4.16 12.80 19.59
N TRP A 672 5.48 12.71 19.70
CA TRP A 672 6.28 13.29 20.78
C TRP A 672 6.31 14.82 20.78
N LYS A 673 5.86 15.48 19.71
CA LYS A 673 5.73 16.94 19.67
C LYS A 673 4.50 17.46 20.43
N SER A 674 3.55 16.58 20.77
CA SER A 674 2.36 16.94 21.54
C SER A 674 2.64 17.15 23.04
N LYS A 675 1.68 17.75 23.77
CA LYS A 675 1.85 18.00 25.21
C LYS A 675 1.91 16.72 26.04
N GLN A 676 1.19 15.67 25.64
CA GLN A 676 1.16 14.38 26.33
C GLN A 676 0.88 13.24 25.36
N VAL A 677 1.56 12.09 25.56
CA VAL A 677 1.38 10.88 24.76
C VAL A 677 1.01 9.70 25.66
N ARG A 678 0.03 8.90 25.21
CA ARG A 678 -0.35 7.62 25.83
C ARG A 678 -0.23 6.53 24.79
N VAL A 679 0.47 5.45 25.13
CA VAL A 679 0.77 4.29 24.27
C VAL A 679 0.11 3.05 24.82
#